data_AF-A0A953BD29-F1
#
_entry.id   AF-A0A953BD29-F1
#
_cell.length_a   1.000
_cell.length_b   1.000
_cell.length_c   1.000
_cell.angle_alpha   90.00
_cell.angle_beta   90.00
_cell.angle_gamma   90.00
#
_symmetry.space_group_name_H-M   'P 1'
#
loop_
_entity.id
_entity.type
_entity.pdbx_description
1 polymer ?
#
loop_
_entity_poly.entity_id
_entity_poly.type
_entity_poly.pdbx_seq_one_letter_code
_entity_poly.pdbx_strand_id
1 'polypeptide(L)'
;MWNRRLNTFVMLGLVGGTTGLATAQPYLINLTGATLLENPLTGNALTNDVFDVNGNGVFLRNGGGVDNLNPASTPSTIGANDWWVIQYRLVGSVNGFQELVSFADVMVTDDHTGLVPGEGFTSKAYFNRTRFLNNNERVNSGAGSGMYNEGNPGGFPARMLANFVAQFENPPTPSAGFWRADIAPVDVPALWAAQSVSAGAPAFFRLPGEPGYGRNDIVTLNKDGTVNGFSHLLVELGQRNLDKANADAQTIFDTPIAYAPVAAMTNFGTGLREMRHRDLRHLYITGRTQGGENLIAITREVGSGTHNAWANSLCIDPSWAVGENVGGLNVQFPVNSTIVGPDYIPGNTLGSGEMEANLQQTRLGIGYTGAERGAASGWLVGGRMELLAVINDHIGGTQPVRPTLAAVLNNGDPDTAWRIGGIATLNTLGDPRAAGPAFGGDSNGNPQMINPHAAAFINNITLSIEDFNFLGGTPFSPAEDLANRGLFLPASPDFLPSEFDPCDYILQPADTLVKDRLQNFYFNISSNPLKTPAYATFGTVTLNGKVPVRTTGETYSDGVPGGANYVQQDGTPLIYGANLNDRNRIAGDFNGDGERNWNDIPDLIAAWRDRNGGPAWNAPDGNAELNHAPGSTACIEILGDFNCDGNFDEQDIRYFADGLSIDPASGSARLLNRKEGFVRVDTAFGGNFFGTTLANPNAAYTPGASRGDVAGAVGTTPNFQPIGHDGRIDAADIDYVYANFVSDWSDTFAAVGKDLSCDMTGDLVIDQRDVCELVRDILQTDFGDANLDGVIDSVDRQIVLDSIANPPAVVGWATGDFNGDGVVNHLDLAILDGAIDPCTGRCPADLSGSSDPNDPAYGVPDGVADASDFFYYLDQFVAGNIAVADLTGSSDPNDPAYGVPDGNVDASDFFFFLDIFVAGCP
;
A
#
# COMPACT_ATOMS: atom_id res chain seq x y z
N MET A 1 -60.58 24.55 -54.35
CA MET A 1 -60.62 26.00 -54.69
C MET A 1 -59.72 26.70 -53.68
N TRP A 2 -58.43 26.82 -53.96
CA TRP A 2 -57.81 27.88 -54.77
C TRP A 2 -57.57 29.16 -53.96
N ASN A 3 -56.28 29.42 -53.71
CA ASN A 3 -55.60 30.71 -53.58
C ASN A 3 -56.07 31.72 -52.54
N ARG A 4 -55.26 31.88 -51.48
CA ARG A 4 -54.88 33.20 -50.92
C ARG A 4 -53.74 33.10 -49.88
N ARG A 5 -52.52 32.72 -50.31
CA ARG A 5 -51.26 32.97 -49.58
C ARG A 5 -50.07 33.10 -50.54
N LEU A 6 -50.07 34.14 -51.37
CA LEU A 6 -48.94 34.38 -52.29
C LEU A 6 -48.68 35.85 -52.61
N ASN A 7 -48.81 36.78 -51.66
CA ASN A 7 -48.49 38.20 -51.90
C ASN A 7 -47.75 38.92 -50.75
N THR A 8 -47.07 38.17 -49.87
CA THR A 8 -46.11 38.74 -48.90
C THR A 8 -44.73 38.15 -49.14
N PHE A 9 -44.25 38.21 -50.40
CA PHE A 9 -42.96 37.62 -50.80
C PHE A 9 -42.09 38.51 -51.71
N VAL A 10 -42.33 39.83 -51.82
CA VAL A 10 -41.59 40.68 -52.79
C VAL A 10 -40.96 41.96 -52.21
N MET A 11 -40.85 42.12 -50.88
CA MET A 11 -40.21 43.32 -50.29
C MET A 11 -39.17 43.01 -49.21
N LEU A 12 -38.28 42.05 -49.45
CA LEU A 12 -36.99 41.91 -48.73
C LEU A 12 -35.86 41.38 -49.64
N GLY A 13 -35.93 41.67 -50.94
CA GLY A 13 -34.93 41.28 -51.94
C GLY A 13 -34.00 42.44 -52.31
N LEU A 14 -33.29 43.06 -51.34
CA LEU A 14 -32.09 43.86 -51.62
C LEU A 14 -31.29 44.25 -50.34
N VAL A 15 -30.90 43.27 -49.52
CA VAL A 15 -29.67 43.36 -48.71
C VAL A 15 -28.99 41.99 -48.81
N GLY A 16 -28.41 41.71 -49.97
CA GLY A 16 -27.42 40.64 -50.13
C GLY A 16 -26.10 41.10 -49.52
N GLY A 17 -26.09 41.29 -48.20
CA GLY A 17 -24.86 41.20 -47.43
C GLY A 17 -24.67 39.73 -47.14
N THR A 18 -23.60 39.14 -47.67
CA THR A 18 -23.11 37.82 -47.24
C THR A 18 -22.95 37.86 -45.73
N THR A 19 -23.94 37.40 -44.96
CA THR A 19 -23.66 36.82 -43.65
C THR A 19 -22.81 35.62 -43.98
N GLY A 20 -21.49 35.77 -43.89
CA GLY A 20 -20.62 34.62 -43.76
C GLY A 20 -21.25 33.76 -42.68
N LEU A 21 -21.54 32.49 -43.02
CA LEU A 21 -21.83 31.49 -42.02
C LEU A 21 -20.65 31.58 -41.05
N ALA A 22 -20.87 32.17 -39.86
CA ALA A 22 -19.90 32.10 -38.81
C ALA A 22 -19.79 30.61 -38.50
N THR A 23 -18.71 29.99 -38.97
CA THR A 23 -18.33 28.64 -38.56
C THR A 23 -18.32 28.65 -37.04
N ALA A 24 -19.18 27.84 -36.41
CA ALA A 24 -19.17 27.70 -34.96
C ALA A 24 -17.75 27.37 -34.52
N GLN A 25 -17.22 28.14 -33.57
CA GLN A 25 -15.88 27.88 -33.03
C GLN A 25 -16.01 26.82 -31.94
N PRO A 26 -15.14 25.80 -31.89
CA PRO A 26 -15.25 24.75 -30.88
C PRO A 26 -14.92 25.25 -29.48
N TYR A 27 -15.44 24.52 -28.51
CA TYR A 27 -15.25 24.79 -27.08
C TYR A 27 -14.22 23.84 -26.48
N LEU A 28 -13.30 24.37 -25.68
CA LEU A 28 -12.25 23.60 -25.02
C LEU A 28 -12.77 23.00 -23.70
N ILE A 29 -12.43 21.74 -23.47
CA ILE A 29 -12.71 20.98 -22.25
C ILE A 29 -11.40 20.36 -21.77
N ASN A 30 -10.98 20.69 -20.56
CA ASN A 30 -9.74 20.21 -19.97
C ASN A 30 -10.01 19.18 -18.88
N LEU A 31 -9.44 17.99 -19.04
CA LEU A 31 -9.47 16.88 -18.10
C LEU A 31 -8.07 16.69 -17.49
N THR A 32 -8.03 16.32 -16.21
CA THR A 32 -6.80 15.93 -15.52
C THR A 32 -7.07 14.81 -14.51
N GLY A 33 -6.40 13.66 -14.62
CA GLY A 33 -6.66 12.55 -13.68
C GLY A 33 -6.29 11.14 -14.15
N ALA A 34 -7.24 10.23 -13.94
CA ALA A 34 -7.07 8.77 -13.90
C ALA A 34 -6.39 8.11 -15.11
N THR A 35 -5.32 7.36 -14.85
CA THR A 35 -4.70 6.48 -15.85
C THR A 35 -5.60 5.29 -16.21
N LEU A 36 -6.43 4.79 -15.29
CA LEU A 36 -7.33 3.67 -15.53
C LEU A 36 -8.40 4.02 -16.58
N LEU A 37 -8.84 5.27 -16.59
CA LEU A 37 -9.83 5.79 -17.52
C LEU A 37 -9.22 6.28 -18.85
N GLU A 38 -7.92 6.09 -19.09
CA GLU A 38 -7.22 6.45 -20.34
C GLU A 38 -7.95 5.93 -21.59
N ASN A 39 -8.12 4.61 -21.65
CA ASN A 39 -8.70 3.94 -22.80
C ASN A 39 -10.13 4.44 -23.10
N PRO A 40 -11.06 4.48 -22.14
CA PRO A 40 -12.41 4.98 -22.43
C PRO A 40 -12.47 6.48 -22.72
N LEU A 41 -11.68 7.31 -22.03
CA LEU A 41 -11.76 8.77 -22.20
C LEU A 41 -11.13 9.28 -23.51
N THR A 42 -10.38 8.44 -24.20
CA THR A 42 -9.85 8.68 -25.55
C THR A 42 -10.70 8.03 -26.65
N GLY A 43 -11.83 7.42 -26.28
CA GLY A 43 -12.71 6.70 -27.19
C GLY A 43 -13.39 7.57 -28.26
N ASN A 44 -13.66 6.99 -29.43
CA ASN A 44 -14.33 7.73 -30.51
C ASN A 44 -15.79 8.07 -30.17
N ALA A 45 -16.50 7.13 -29.55
CA ALA A 45 -17.92 7.25 -29.27
C ALA A 45 -18.23 8.11 -28.04
N LEU A 46 -17.22 8.48 -27.25
CA LEU A 46 -17.37 9.36 -26.08
C LEU A 46 -17.94 10.74 -26.44
N THR A 47 -17.68 11.20 -27.66
CA THR A 47 -18.14 12.48 -28.20
C THR A 47 -19.30 12.33 -29.18
N ASN A 48 -19.91 11.14 -29.28
CA ASN A 48 -21.12 10.97 -30.08
C ASN A 48 -22.29 11.65 -29.37
N ASP A 49 -23.04 12.48 -30.11
CA ASP A 49 -24.09 13.34 -29.58
C ASP A 49 -25.36 12.56 -29.24
N VAL A 50 -25.65 12.44 -27.94
CA VAL A 50 -26.78 11.68 -27.41
C VAL A 50 -28.05 12.52 -27.35
N PHE A 51 -27.97 13.85 -27.24
CA PHE A 51 -29.12 14.70 -26.92
C PHE A 51 -29.22 16.04 -27.67
N ASP A 52 -28.45 16.25 -28.75
CA ASP A 52 -28.41 17.46 -29.60
C ASP A 52 -27.66 18.64 -28.96
N VAL A 53 -26.43 18.39 -28.49
CA VAL A 53 -25.60 19.42 -27.84
C VAL A 53 -25.34 20.61 -28.78
N ASN A 54 -25.16 20.36 -30.07
CA ASN A 54 -24.84 21.40 -31.04
C ASN A 54 -26.09 22.06 -31.68
N GLY A 55 -27.29 21.55 -31.39
CA GLY A 55 -28.57 22.07 -31.87
C GLY A 55 -28.80 21.90 -33.37
N ASN A 56 -28.12 20.95 -34.02
CA ASN A 56 -28.25 20.69 -35.45
C ASN A 56 -29.41 19.72 -35.78
N GLY A 57 -30.05 19.12 -34.77
CA GLY A 57 -31.18 18.20 -34.89
C GLY A 57 -30.81 16.76 -35.19
N VAL A 58 -29.52 16.40 -35.19
CA VAL A 58 -28.97 15.07 -35.47
C VAL A 58 -28.31 14.51 -34.22
N PHE A 59 -28.95 13.53 -33.59
CA PHE A 59 -28.45 12.91 -32.36
C PHE A 59 -29.07 11.53 -32.16
N LEU A 60 -28.43 10.70 -31.34
CA LEU A 60 -28.79 9.28 -31.20
C LEU A 60 -30.24 9.08 -30.73
N ARG A 61 -30.68 9.84 -29.72
CA ARG A 61 -32.03 9.69 -29.13
C ARG A 61 -33.18 10.09 -30.05
N ASN A 62 -32.92 10.78 -31.16
CA ASN A 62 -33.93 11.13 -32.16
C ASN A 62 -33.89 10.22 -33.40
N GLY A 63 -33.09 9.15 -33.37
CA GLY A 63 -32.87 8.30 -34.54
C GLY A 63 -32.10 8.99 -35.68
N GLY A 64 -31.49 10.14 -35.39
CA GLY A 64 -30.40 10.68 -36.22
C GLY A 64 -29.21 9.71 -36.12
N GLY A 65 -28.44 9.55 -37.19
CA GLY A 65 -27.24 8.69 -37.17
C GLY A 65 -26.18 9.18 -36.15
N VAL A 66 -24.98 8.58 -36.17
CA VAL A 66 -23.87 9.10 -35.35
C VAL A 66 -23.57 10.54 -35.76
N ASP A 67 -23.82 11.50 -34.87
CA ASP A 67 -23.19 12.82 -34.92
C ASP A 67 -22.04 12.82 -33.91
N ASN A 68 -20.81 13.08 -34.37
CA ASN A 68 -19.63 13.08 -33.52
C ASN A 68 -19.16 14.52 -33.34
N LEU A 69 -19.21 15.01 -32.11
CA LEU A 69 -18.89 16.40 -31.75
C LEU A 69 -17.38 16.71 -31.78
N ASN A 70 -16.55 15.70 -32.05
CA ASN A 70 -15.11 15.81 -32.21
C ASN A 70 -14.64 14.80 -33.28
N PRO A 71 -14.94 15.02 -34.57
CA PRO A 71 -14.67 14.04 -35.62
C PRO A 71 -13.20 14.03 -36.09
N ALA A 72 -12.42 15.08 -35.79
CA ALA A 72 -11.03 15.17 -36.23
C ALA A 72 -10.13 14.09 -35.58
N SER A 73 -9.37 13.38 -36.42
CA SER A 73 -8.48 12.27 -36.01
C SER A 73 -6.99 12.56 -36.12
N THR A 74 -6.58 13.71 -36.68
CA THR A 74 -5.17 14.05 -36.91
C THR A 74 -4.89 15.51 -36.57
N PRO A 75 -3.89 15.82 -35.72
CA PRO A 75 -3.71 17.17 -35.23
C PRO A 75 -2.59 17.91 -35.97
N SER A 76 -2.98 19.01 -36.60
CA SER A 76 -2.09 20.18 -36.80
C SER A 76 -2.85 21.50 -36.57
N THR A 77 -4.17 21.43 -36.42
CA THR A 77 -5.10 22.55 -36.19
C THR A 77 -6.40 22.03 -35.57
N ILE A 78 -7.20 22.93 -35.02
CA ILE A 78 -8.59 22.69 -34.65
C ILE A 78 -9.43 22.51 -35.92
N GLY A 79 -10.18 21.41 -36.04
CA GLY A 79 -10.96 21.07 -37.22
C GLY A 79 -12.18 21.97 -37.42
N ALA A 80 -12.53 22.25 -38.68
CA ALA A 80 -13.67 23.10 -39.03
C ALA A 80 -15.04 22.52 -38.64
N ASN A 81 -15.10 21.23 -38.32
CA ASN A 81 -16.30 20.51 -37.88
C ASN A 81 -16.23 20.11 -36.39
N ASP A 82 -15.18 20.50 -35.67
CA ASP A 82 -15.08 20.21 -34.25
C ASP A 82 -16.07 21.12 -33.51
N TRP A 83 -16.86 20.53 -32.62
CA TRP A 83 -17.68 21.26 -31.66
C TRP A 83 -17.00 21.30 -30.29
N TRP A 84 -16.36 20.20 -29.91
CA TRP A 84 -15.53 20.08 -28.73
C TRP A 84 -14.06 19.86 -29.10
N VAL A 85 -13.18 20.53 -28.36
CA VAL A 85 -11.77 20.19 -28.25
C VAL A 85 -11.54 19.66 -26.85
N ILE A 86 -10.98 18.45 -26.74
CA ILE A 86 -10.77 17.78 -25.45
C ILE A 86 -9.28 17.69 -25.20
N GLN A 87 -8.81 18.20 -24.08
CA GLN A 87 -7.44 18.00 -23.63
C GLN A 87 -7.46 17.14 -22.39
N TYR A 88 -6.68 16.07 -22.36
CA TYR A 88 -6.64 15.18 -21.21
C TYR A 88 -5.21 14.90 -20.76
N ARG A 89 -4.92 15.16 -19.49
CA ARG A 89 -3.63 14.88 -18.86
C ARG A 89 -3.75 13.78 -17.81
N LEU A 90 -2.93 12.74 -17.90
CA LEU A 90 -3.03 11.54 -17.08
C LEU A 90 -2.04 11.57 -15.91
N VAL A 91 -2.22 12.51 -14.98
CA VAL A 91 -1.28 12.72 -13.85
C VAL A 91 -1.43 11.72 -12.70
N GLY A 92 -2.40 10.80 -12.79
CA GLY A 92 -2.86 10.00 -11.65
C GLY A 92 -4.18 10.57 -11.14
N SER A 93 -5.06 9.70 -10.62
CA SER A 93 -6.45 10.09 -10.40
C SER A 93 -6.62 11.10 -9.27
N VAL A 94 -5.96 10.89 -8.12
CA VAL A 94 -5.99 11.78 -6.97
C VAL A 94 -5.08 12.99 -7.19
N ASN A 95 -3.98 12.83 -7.94
CA ASN A 95 -3.16 13.97 -8.40
C ASN A 95 -3.97 14.90 -9.35
N GLY A 96 -4.81 14.34 -10.22
CA GLY A 96 -5.71 15.14 -11.06
C GLY A 96 -6.82 15.80 -10.25
N PHE A 97 -7.31 15.12 -9.21
CA PHE A 97 -8.21 15.73 -8.23
C PHE A 97 -7.55 16.91 -7.50
N GLN A 98 -6.28 16.82 -7.13
CA GLN A 98 -5.51 17.95 -6.59
C GLN A 98 -5.43 19.12 -7.58
N GLU A 99 -5.20 18.84 -8.88
CA GLU A 99 -5.22 19.88 -9.92
C GLU A 99 -6.61 20.54 -10.04
N LEU A 100 -7.71 19.77 -9.95
CA LEU A 100 -9.07 20.32 -9.94
C LEU A 100 -9.30 21.22 -8.72
N VAL A 101 -8.96 20.76 -7.51
CA VAL A 101 -9.06 21.55 -6.27
C VAL A 101 -8.34 22.88 -6.41
N SER A 102 -7.15 22.84 -7.02
CA SER A 102 -6.25 24.00 -7.18
C SER A 102 -6.66 24.95 -8.31
N PHE A 103 -7.21 24.42 -9.42
CA PHE A 103 -7.31 25.17 -10.68
C PHE A 103 -8.70 25.19 -11.34
N ALA A 104 -9.77 24.71 -10.67
CA ALA A 104 -11.11 24.70 -11.25
C ALA A 104 -11.68 26.09 -11.59
N ASP A 105 -11.35 27.10 -10.80
CA ASP A 105 -11.80 28.50 -10.97
C ASP A 105 -10.63 29.49 -11.19
N VAL A 106 -9.43 28.99 -11.43
CA VAL A 106 -8.22 29.78 -11.65
C VAL A 106 -7.88 29.81 -13.14
N MET A 107 -7.69 31.01 -13.70
CA MET A 107 -7.28 31.20 -15.11
C MET A 107 -5.74 31.18 -15.21
N VAL A 108 -5.19 30.08 -15.71
CA VAL A 108 -3.74 29.84 -15.78
C VAL A 108 -3.18 30.22 -17.15
N THR A 109 -2.10 31.01 -17.20
CA THR A 109 -1.47 31.44 -18.46
C THR A 109 -0.01 31.04 -18.62
N ASP A 110 0.60 30.43 -17.62
CA ASP A 110 1.97 29.92 -17.57
C ASP A 110 2.03 28.60 -16.77
N ASP A 111 3.22 28.01 -16.64
CA ASP A 111 3.46 26.84 -15.78
C ASP A 111 3.37 27.26 -14.30
N HIS A 112 2.17 27.21 -13.75
CA HIS A 112 1.87 27.71 -12.41
C HIS A 112 2.35 26.74 -11.31
N THR A 113 3.04 27.27 -10.28
CA THR A 113 3.39 26.60 -9.00
C THR A 113 4.13 25.24 -9.07
N GLY A 114 4.49 24.73 -10.25
CA GLY A 114 5.04 23.38 -10.42
C GLY A 114 4.01 22.24 -10.31
N LEU A 115 2.74 22.53 -10.00
CA LEU A 115 1.63 21.56 -9.97
C LEU A 115 1.07 21.27 -11.38
N VAL A 116 1.17 22.23 -12.29
CA VAL A 116 1.07 21.99 -13.74
C VAL A 116 2.49 22.01 -14.28
N PRO A 117 3.31 20.97 -14.07
CA PRO A 117 4.72 21.06 -14.40
C PRO A 117 4.93 21.21 -15.91
N GLY A 118 5.72 22.22 -16.27
CA GLY A 118 6.54 22.24 -17.48
C GLY A 118 7.71 21.26 -17.38
N GLU A 119 8.53 21.18 -18.43
CA GLU A 119 9.54 20.13 -18.69
C GLU A 119 10.20 19.45 -17.47
N GLY A 120 10.27 18.12 -17.46
CA GLY A 120 11.12 17.35 -16.54
C GLY A 120 10.54 16.03 -16.04
N PHE A 121 9.22 15.97 -15.83
CA PHE A 121 8.47 14.77 -15.42
C PHE A 121 7.06 14.83 -16.01
N THR A 122 6.90 14.41 -17.27
CA THR A 122 5.62 14.49 -17.98
C THR A 122 4.79 13.23 -17.77
N SER A 123 3.48 13.40 -17.58
CA SER A 123 2.51 12.31 -17.73
C SER A 123 2.06 12.20 -19.18
N LYS A 124 1.52 11.04 -19.56
CA LYS A 124 0.80 10.93 -20.84
C LYS A 124 -0.25 12.04 -20.96
N ALA A 125 -0.36 12.65 -22.13
CA ALA A 125 -1.38 13.64 -22.40
C ALA A 125 -1.91 13.54 -23.84
N TYR A 126 -3.17 13.88 -23.99
CA TYR A 126 -3.95 13.73 -25.21
C TYR A 126 -4.59 15.06 -25.60
N PHE A 127 -4.60 15.32 -26.90
CA PHE A 127 -5.39 16.36 -27.53
C PHE A 127 -6.36 15.66 -28.48
N ASN A 128 -7.64 15.77 -28.16
CA ASN A 128 -8.73 14.93 -28.61
C ASN A 128 -8.40 13.45 -28.35
N ARG A 129 -7.90 12.74 -29.35
CA ARG A 129 -7.54 11.32 -29.27
C ARG A 129 -6.08 11.06 -29.61
N THR A 130 -5.32 12.11 -29.90
CA THR A 130 -3.91 12.00 -30.26
C THR A 130 -3.05 12.27 -29.04
N ARG A 131 -2.21 11.28 -28.69
CA ARG A 131 -1.21 11.44 -27.65
C ARG A 131 -0.15 12.43 -28.12
N PHE A 132 0.15 13.44 -27.31
CA PHE A 132 1.19 14.44 -27.60
C PHE A 132 2.31 14.47 -26.55
N LEU A 133 2.08 13.87 -25.38
CA LEU A 133 3.11 13.62 -24.35
C LEU A 133 3.11 12.14 -23.95
N ASN A 134 4.30 11.59 -23.71
CA ASN A 134 4.51 10.25 -23.13
C ASN A 134 4.84 10.37 -21.63
N ASN A 135 4.75 9.25 -20.89
CA ASN A 135 5.22 9.19 -19.51
C ASN A 135 6.75 9.33 -19.45
N ASN A 136 7.24 10.14 -18.52
CA ASN A 136 8.65 10.24 -18.16
C ASN A 136 9.60 10.55 -19.33
N GLU A 137 9.10 11.13 -20.43
CA GLU A 137 9.93 11.60 -21.51
C GLU A 137 10.29 13.07 -21.28
N ARG A 138 11.58 13.35 -21.12
CA ARG A 138 12.12 14.70 -21.36
C ARG A 138 11.74 15.04 -22.79
N VAL A 139 10.96 16.09 -22.98
CA VAL A 139 10.53 16.61 -24.28
C VAL A 139 11.65 16.41 -25.33
N ASN A 140 11.35 15.59 -26.36
CA ASN A 140 12.14 15.28 -27.58
C ASN A 140 12.70 13.85 -27.78
N SER A 141 11.86 12.80 -27.81
CA SER A 141 12.16 11.62 -28.65
C SER A 141 10.95 10.77 -29.06
N GLY A 142 10.15 11.27 -30.02
CA GLY A 142 9.35 10.41 -30.91
C GLY A 142 7.84 10.34 -30.66
N ALA A 143 7.08 10.71 -31.70
CA ALA A 143 5.61 10.69 -31.81
C ALA A 143 4.85 11.74 -30.95
N GLY A 144 4.90 13.02 -31.35
CA GLY A 144 4.03 14.07 -30.77
C GLY A 144 4.60 15.51 -30.77
N SER A 145 5.90 15.69 -31.06
CA SER A 145 6.62 16.96 -30.86
C SER A 145 6.08 18.18 -31.62
N GLY A 146 5.20 18.02 -32.61
CA GLY A 146 4.62 19.14 -33.35
C GLY A 146 3.47 19.89 -32.64
N MET A 147 2.92 19.31 -31.57
CA MET A 147 1.76 19.89 -30.85
C MET A 147 2.07 20.42 -29.46
N TYR A 148 3.12 19.90 -28.84
CA TYR A 148 3.58 20.39 -27.56
C TYR A 148 3.91 21.87 -27.70
N ASN A 149 3.21 22.71 -26.94
CA ASN A 149 3.39 24.15 -26.98
C ASN A 149 3.97 24.62 -25.65
N GLU A 150 5.29 24.73 -25.60
CA GLU A 150 6.05 25.23 -24.43
C GLU A 150 5.61 26.62 -23.95
N GLY A 151 4.94 27.42 -24.80
CA GLY A 151 4.38 28.70 -24.40
C GLY A 151 3.08 28.59 -23.60
N ASN A 152 2.41 27.43 -23.64
CA ASN A 152 1.17 27.19 -22.91
C ASN A 152 1.44 26.40 -21.61
N PRO A 153 0.62 26.60 -20.56
CA PRO A 153 0.70 25.82 -19.32
C PRO A 153 0.77 24.32 -19.61
N GLY A 154 1.70 23.60 -18.96
CA GLY A 154 1.86 22.14 -19.09
C GLY A 154 2.18 21.65 -20.50
N GLY A 155 2.55 22.55 -21.42
CA GLY A 155 2.80 22.20 -22.83
C GLY A 155 1.55 21.97 -23.68
N PHE A 156 0.38 22.38 -23.19
CA PHE A 156 -0.90 22.08 -23.84
C PHE A 156 -1.04 22.72 -25.24
N PRO A 157 -1.64 22.04 -26.23
CA PRO A 157 -1.74 22.61 -27.59
C PRO A 157 -2.68 23.82 -27.71
N ALA A 158 -3.78 23.88 -26.94
CA ALA A 158 -4.74 24.98 -26.97
C ALA A 158 -5.02 25.57 -25.58
N ARG A 159 -5.51 26.82 -25.59
CA ARG A 159 -6.05 27.55 -24.43
C ARG A 159 -7.48 27.98 -24.73
N MET A 160 -8.24 28.37 -23.71
CA MET A 160 -9.62 28.85 -23.86
C MET A 160 -9.74 30.35 -23.61
N LEU A 161 -10.60 31.02 -24.38
CA LEU A 161 -11.05 32.38 -24.07
C LEU A 161 -12.06 32.37 -22.91
N ALA A 162 -12.45 33.55 -22.43
CA ALA A 162 -13.45 33.69 -21.36
C ALA A 162 -14.84 33.12 -21.70
N ASN A 163 -15.14 32.92 -22.99
CA ASN A 163 -16.34 32.25 -23.48
C ASN A 163 -16.09 30.76 -23.83
N PHE A 164 -14.99 30.18 -23.34
CA PHE A 164 -14.59 28.77 -23.48
C PHE A 164 -14.22 28.33 -24.90
N VAL A 165 -14.18 29.26 -25.85
CA VAL A 165 -13.76 28.96 -27.23
C VAL A 165 -12.28 28.57 -27.24
N ALA A 166 -11.97 27.44 -27.87
CA ALA A 166 -10.63 26.93 -28.03
C ALA A 166 -9.81 27.84 -28.95
N GLN A 167 -8.57 28.13 -28.56
CA GLN A 167 -7.58 28.90 -29.31
C GLN A 167 -6.32 28.06 -29.47
N PHE A 168 -5.87 27.91 -30.72
CA PHE A 168 -4.66 27.18 -31.05
C PHE A 168 -3.71 28.12 -31.80
N GLU A 169 -2.49 28.23 -31.30
CA GLU A 169 -1.37 28.85 -31.99
C GLU A 169 -0.25 27.82 -32.16
N ASN A 170 0.52 27.96 -33.24
CA ASN A 170 1.61 27.04 -33.51
C ASN A 170 2.73 27.21 -32.45
N PRO A 171 3.26 26.10 -31.90
CA PRO A 171 4.43 26.16 -31.02
C PRO A 171 5.60 26.92 -31.68
N PRO A 172 6.40 27.67 -30.89
CA PRO A 172 6.31 27.87 -29.44
C PRO A 172 5.43 29.06 -29.04
N THR A 173 4.62 29.61 -29.95
CA THR A 173 3.81 30.80 -29.66
C THR A 173 2.64 30.42 -28.76
N PRO A 174 2.46 31.08 -27.59
CA PRO A 174 1.36 30.76 -26.70
C PRO A 174 0.00 31.09 -27.34
N SER A 175 -0.95 30.16 -27.25
CA SER A 175 -2.33 30.33 -27.74
C SER A 175 -3.04 31.45 -26.98
N ALA A 176 -3.99 32.20 -27.53
CA ALA A 176 -4.70 33.22 -26.72
C ALA A 176 -5.56 32.59 -25.59
N GLY A 177 -5.77 33.32 -24.48
CA GLY A 177 -6.63 32.86 -23.37
C GLY A 177 -5.88 32.20 -22.22
N PHE A 178 -6.53 31.26 -21.54
CA PHE A 178 -6.04 30.59 -20.33
C PHE A 178 -6.32 29.09 -20.34
N TRP A 179 -5.71 28.35 -19.41
CA TRP A 179 -6.04 26.98 -19.05
C TRP A 179 -6.72 26.96 -17.67
N ARG A 180 -7.55 25.95 -17.44
CA ARG A 180 -8.12 25.59 -16.12
C ARG A 180 -8.48 24.12 -16.13
N ALA A 181 -8.63 23.50 -14.96
CA ALA A 181 -9.13 22.13 -14.85
C ALA A 181 -10.67 22.13 -14.85
N ASP A 182 -11.33 21.58 -15.87
CA ASP A 182 -12.80 21.52 -15.88
C ASP A 182 -13.32 20.26 -15.19
N ILE A 183 -12.62 19.13 -15.36
CA ILE A 183 -13.05 17.80 -14.92
C ILE A 183 -11.83 17.03 -14.41
N ALA A 184 -11.95 16.39 -13.24
CA ALA A 184 -11.01 15.36 -12.81
C ALA A 184 -11.64 13.97 -12.88
N PRO A 185 -11.22 13.10 -13.81
CA PRO A 185 -11.55 11.69 -13.73
C PRO A 185 -10.82 11.03 -12.55
N VAL A 186 -11.56 10.46 -11.60
CA VAL A 186 -11.01 9.83 -10.39
C VAL A 186 -11.51 8.38 -10.31
N ASP A 187 -10.66 7.42 -9.94
CA ASP A 187 -11.04 5.99 -9.89
C ASP A 187 -11.94 5.64 -8.67
N VAL A 188 -12.11 6.60 -7.78
CA VAL A 188 -12.86 6.53 -6.52
C VAL A 188 -13.69 7.81 -6.36
N PRO A 189 -14.70 7.83 -5.45
CA PRO A 189 -15.33 9.09 -5.04
C PRO A 189 -14.33 10.09 -4.47
N ALA A 190 -14.56 11.39 -4.63
CA ALA A 190 -13.71 12.45 -4.08
C ALA A 190 -13.50 12.33 -2.57
N LEU A 191 -14.50 11.81 -1.85
CA LEU A 191 -14.41 11.59 -0.40
C LEU A 191 -13.28 10.60 -0.03
N TRP A 192 -12.97 9.64 -0.91
CA TRP A 192 -11.90 8.66 -0.72
C TRP A 192 -10.52 9.20 -1.15
N ALA A 193 -10.49 10.36 -1.81
CA ALA A 193 -9.30 11.01 -2.33
C ALA A 193 -8.86 12.22 -1.49
N ALA A 194 -9.71 12.67 -0.57
CA ALA A 194 -9.51 13.87 0.22
C ALA A 194 -9.23 13.56 1.69
N GLN A 195 -8.43 14.41 2.32
CA GLN A 195 -8.34 14.42 3.79
C GLN A 195 -9.69 14.83 4.39
N SER A 196 -10.02 14.26 5.55
CA SER A 196 -11.13 14.81 6.33
C SER A 196 -10.82 16.25 6.75
N VAL A 197 -11.79 17.14 6.55
CA VAL A 197 -11.72 18.55 6.95
C VAL A 197 -11.78 18.75 8.46
N SER A 198 -12.18 17.71 9.21
CA SER A 198 -12.28 17.75 10.67
C SER A 198 -10.99 17.22 11.31
N ALA A 199 -10.44 17.98 12.26
CA ALA A 199 -9.28 17.55 13.03
C ALA A 199 -9.62 16.31 13.87
N GLY A 200 -8.77 15.28 13.80
CA GLY A 200 -8.87 14.04 14.56
C GLY A 200 -7.56 13.27 14.49
N ALA A 201 -7.34 12.34 15.42
CA ALA A 201 -6.15 11.49 15.41
C ALA A 201 -6.20 10.54 14.20
N PRO A 202 -5.17 10.53 13.34
CA PRO A 202 -5.09 9.61 12.22
C PRO A 202 -5.03 8.17 12.74
N ALA A 203 -5.64 7.26 12.00
CA ALA A 203 -5.57 5.83 12.29
C ALA A 203 -5.90 5.04 11.02
N PHE A 204 -5.31 3.85 10.88
CA PHE A 204 -5.49 3.03 9.68
C PHE A 204 -6.95 2.62 9.41
N PHE A 205 -7.83 2.64 10.41
CA PHE A 205 -9.23 2.21 10.29
C PHE A 205 -10.22 3.37 10.10
N ARG A 206 -9.73 4.61 9.91
CA ARG A 206 -10.61 5.76 9.64
C ARG A 206 -11.36 5.53 8.34
N LEU A 207 -12.65 5.82 8.36
CA LEU A 207 -13.50 5.77 7.17
C LEU A 207 -13.51 7.13 6.43
N PRO A 208 -13.82 7.15 5.12
CA PRO A 208 -13.90 8.38 4.36
C PRO A 208 -14.79 9.45 5.02
N GLY A 209 -14.23 10.64 5.23
CA GLY A 209 -14.90 11.77 5.89
C GLY A 209 -14.78 11.80 7.42
N GLU A 210 -14.40 10.72 8.09
CA GLU A 210 -14.18 10.71 9.54
C GLU A 210 -12.97 11.56 9.95
N PRO A 211 -12.98 12.22 11.13
CA PRO A 211 -11.84 12.99 11.61
C PRO A 211 -10.54 12.15 11.63
N GLY A 212 -9.49 12.66 11.01
CA GLY A 212 -8.19 11.98 10.88
C GLY A 212 -8.00 11.15 9.60
N TYR A 213 -9.05 10.93 8.79
CA TYR A 213 -8.95 10.21 7.52
C TYR A 213 -8.01 10.91 6.52
N GLY A 214 -7.07 10.16 5.93
CA GLY A 214 -6.11 10.62 4.94
C GLY A 214 -4.94 11.43 5.51
N ARG A 215 -4.69 11.35 6.83
CA ARG A 215 -3.77 12.23 7.56
C ARG A 215 -2.63 11.51 8.29
N ASN A 216 -2.21 10.33 7.84
CA ASN A 216 -1.00 9.68 8.35
C ASN A 216 0.24 10.54 8.04
N ASP A 217 0.96 10.95 9.07
CA ASP A 217 2.17 11.77 8.96
C ASP A 217 3.46 10.96 8.88
N ILE A 218 3.36 9.63 8.96
CA ILE A 218 4.49 8.73 8.69
C ILE A 218 4.94 8.92 7.23
N VAL A 219 6.22 9.22 7.07
CA VAL A 219 6.89 9.36 5.77
C VAL A 219 7.74 8.14 5.47
N THR A 220 8.15 7.99 4.22
CA THR A 220 9.00 6.88 3.80
C THR A 220 10.42 6.99 4.34
N LEU A 221 11.08 5.83 4.41
CA LEU A 221 12.50 5.68 4.76
C LEU A 221 13.34 5.38 3.50
N ASN A 222 14.64 5.64 3.55
CA ASN A 222 15.61 5.12 2.58
C ASN A 222 15.94 3.65 2.94
N LYS A 223 16.62 2.92 2.04
CA LYS A 223 17.05 1.53 2.29
C LYS A 223 18.00 1.38 3.48
N ASP A 224 18.63 2.46 3.92
CA ASP A 224 19.51 2.51 5.11
C ASP A 224 18.77 2.92 6.40
N GLY A 225 17.43 3.05 6.34
CA GLY A 225 16.58 3.43 7.47
C GLY A 225 16.55 4.93 7.77
N THR A 226 17.30 5.77 7.04
CA THR A 226 17.21 7.23 7.20
C THR A 226 15.90 7.76 6.60
N VAL A 227 15.39 8.90 7.11
CA VAL A 227 14.17 9.51 6.58
C VAL A 227 14.34 9.92 5.11
N ASN A 228 13.48 9.40 4.23
CA ASN A 228 13.41 9.83 2.82
C ASN A 228 12.48 11.04 2.67
N GLY A 229 11.31 11.01 3.33
CA GLY A 229 10.40 12.15 3.42
C GLY A 229 9.25 12.17 2.40
N PHE A 230 9.03 11.10 1.63
CA PHE A 230 7.83 11.00 0.80
C PHE A 230 6.59 10.80 1.68
N SER A 231 5.53 11.56 1.41
CA SER A 231 4.30 11.61 2.22
C SER A 231 3.16 10.83 1.56
N HIS A 232 2.32 10.21 2.40
CA HIS A 232 1.11 9.49 1.99
C HIS A 232 -0.19 10.23 2.30
N LEU A 233 -0.12 11.54 2.54
CA LEU A 233 -1.31 12.36 2.78
C LEU A 233 -2.22 12.43 1.55
N LEU A 234 -3.55 12.38 1.80
CA LEU A 234 -4.56 12.62 0.78
C LEU A 234 -4.68 14.12 0.43
N VAL A 235 -5.52 14.45 -0.56
CA VAL A 235 -5.69 15.84 -1.03
C VAL A 235 -6.30 16.72 0.05
N GLU A 236 -5.64 17.83 0.35
CA GLU A 236 -6.20 18.90 1.17
C GLU A 236 -7.13 19.77 0.34
N LEU A 237 -8.41 19.86 0.73
CA LEU A 237 -9.44 20.58 -0.03
C LEU A 237 -9.27 22.11 0.00
N GLY A 238 -8.53 22.66 0.96
CA GLY A 238 -8.38 24.11 1.14
C GLY A 238 -9.75 24.79 1.33
N GLN A 239 -10.13 25.66 0.38
CA GLN A 239 -11.42 26.35 0.40
C GLN A 239 -12.59 25.51 -0.17
N ARG A 240 -12.30 24.38 -0.80
CA ARG A 240 -13.31 23.49 -1.40
C ARG A 240 -14.01 22.68 -0.32
N ASN A 241 -15.18 22.16 -0.66
CA ASN A 241 -15.94 21.24 0.19
C ASN A 241 -16.59 20.13 -0.64
N LEU A 242 -17.05 19.08 0.06
CA LEU A 242 -17.81 17.96 -0.50
C LEU A 242 -19.25 17.93 0.04
N ASP A 243 -19.77 19.04 0.59
CA ASP A 243 -21.13 19.12 1.15
C ASP A 243 -22.17 19.27 0.03
N LYS A 244 -22.52 18.15 -0.59
CA LYS A 244 -23.55 18.06 -1.63
C LYS A 244 -24.95 18.38 -1.11
N ALA A 245 -25.18 18.30 0.21
CA ALA A 245 -26.49 18.57 0.81
C ALA A 245 -26.75 20.09 0.94
N ASN A 246 -25.70 20.88 1.17
CA ASN A 246 -25.75 22.34 1.23
C ASN A 246 -24.78 22.96 0.22
N ALA A 247 -24.88 22.55 -1.04
CA ALA A 247 -23.91 22.91 -2.06
C ALA A 247 -23.79 24.42 -2.30
N ASP A 248 -22.55 24.87 -2.46
CA ASP A 248 -22.18 26.25 -2.77
C ASP A 248 -21.16 26.31 -3.93
N ALA A 249 -20.68 27.52 -4.27
CA ALA A 249 -19.76 27.71 -5.37
C ALA A 249 -18.39 27.02 -5.19
N GLN A 250 -18.11 26.47 -4.00
CA GLN A 250 -16.88 25.75 -3.64
C GLN A 250 -17.08 24.23 -3.55
N THR A 251 -18.30 23.74 -3.75
CA THR A 251 -18.64 22.31 -3.67
C THR A 251 -18.17 21.56 -4.91
N ILE A 252 -17.41 20.49 -4.68
CA ILE A 252 -17.06 19.51 -5.72
C ILE A 252 -18.11 18.41 -5.74
N PHE A 253 -18.57 18.08 -6.95
CA PHE A 253 -19.53 17.01 -7.21
C PHE A 253 -18.84 15.79 -7.80
N ASP A 254 -19.34 14.61 -7.44
CA ASP A 254 -18.97 13.33 -8.02
C ASP A 254 -20.03 12.91 -9.05
N THR A 255 -19.60 12.59 -10.27
CA THR A 255 -20.47 11.97 -11.27
C THR A 255 -20.03 10.53 -11.56
N PRO A 256 -20.66 9.50 -10.99
CA PRO A 256 -20.28 8.10 -11.23
C PRO A 256 -20.45 7.68 -12.69
N ILE A 257 -19.42 7.06 -13.26
CA ILE A 257 -19.45 6.56 -14.64
C ILE A 257 -19.11 5.08 -14.77
N ALA A 258 -18.42 4.50 -13.77
CA ALA A 258 -18.07 3.08 -13.76
C ALA A 258 -17.74 2.58 -12.34
N TYR A 259 -17.77 1.26 -12.18
CA TYR A 259 -17.12 0.50 -11.13
C TYR A 259 -15.94 -0.25 -11.75
N ALA A 260 -14.79 -0.16 -11.10
CA ALA A 260 -13.57 -0.82 -11.53
C ALA A 260 -13.12 -1.82 -10.45
N PRO A 261 -13.18 -3.14 -10.71
CA PRO A 261 -12.60 -4.13 -9.82
C PRO A 261 -11.08 -3.99 -9.80
N VAL A 262 -10.48 -4.03 -8.62
CA VAL A 262 -9.03 -4.09 -8.43
C VAL A 262 -8.67 -5.53 -8.11
N ALA A 263 -7.67 -6.07 -8.79
CA ALA A 263 -7.17 -7.43 -8.64
C ALA A 263 -5.96 -7.48 -7.70
N ALA A 264 -5.95 -8.47 -6.80
CA ALA A 264 -4.76 -8.86 -6.05
C ALA A 264 -3.81 -9.66 -6.96
N MET A 265 -2.58 -9.18 -7.12
CA MET A 265 -1.55 -9.82 -7.96
C MET A 265 -0.45 -10.43 -7.09
N THR A 266 0.17 -11.48 -7.59
CA THR A 266 1.36 -12.10 -6.98
C THR A 266 2.38 -12.43 -8.05
N ASN A 267 3.66 -12.34 -7.69
CA ASN A 267 4.69 -13.09 -8.40
C ASN A 267 4.52 -14.59 -8.10
N PHE A 268 4.90 -15.46 -9.03
CA PHE A 268 4.88 -16.91 -8.79
C PHE A 268 5.88 -17.33 -7.69
N GLY A 269 6.95 -16.54 -7.49
CA GLY A 269 7.98 -16.81 -6.49
C GLY A 269 7.48 -16.80 -5.05
N THR A 270 6.36 -16.15 -4.75
CA THR A 270 5.77 -16.17 -3.40
C THR A 270 5.30 -17.58 -3.01
N GLY A 271 4.96 -18.43 -4.00
CA GLY A 271 4.31 -19.72 -3.77
C GLY A 271 2.83 -19.63 -3.40
N LEU A 272 2.27 -18.42 -3.30
CA LEU A 272 0.90 -18.20 -2.86
C LEU A 272 -0.09 -18.26 -4.02
N ARG A 273 -1.26 -18.86 -3.77
CA ARG A 273 -2.39 -18.93 -4.71
C ARG A 273 -3.62 -18.19 -4.21
N GLU A 274 -3.70 -18.02 -2.90
CA GLU A 274 -4.80 -17.37 -2.21
C GLU A 274 -4.30 -16.68 -0.94
N MET A 275 -5.06 -15.70 -0.46
CA MET A 275 -4.79 -14.98 0.77
C MET A 275 -6.12 -14.52 1.40
N ARG A 276 -6.16 -14.36 2.73
CA ARG A 276 -7.33 -13.80 3.41
C ARG A 276 -7.39 -12.28 3.21
N HIS A 277 -8.59 -11.71 3.28
CA HIS A 277 -8.78 -10.26 3.27
C HIS A 277 -8.06 -9.62 4.46
N ARG A 278 -8.14 -10.24 5.64
CA ARG A 278 -7.41 -9.78 6.84
C ARG A 278 -5.88 -9.84 6.70
N ASP A 279 -5.36 -10.87 6.03
CA ASP A 279 -3.91 -10.96 5.74
C ASP A 279 -3.45 -9.86 4.80
N LEU A 280 -4.21 -9.58 3.73
CA LEU A 280 -3.92 -8.44 2.85
C LEU A 280 -4.00 -7.12 3.62
N ARG A 281 -5.02 -6.96 4.47
CA ARG A 281 -5.16 -5.77 5.32
C ARG A 281 -3.92 -5.57 6.19
N HIS A 282 -3.50 -6.62 6.88
CA HIS A 282 -2.35 -6.60 7.78
C HIS A 282 -1.06 -6.28 6.99
N LEU A 283 -0.82 -6.99 5.89
CA LEU A 283 0.36 -6.84 5.02
C LEU A 283 0.57 -5.40 4.54
N TYR A 284 -0.48 -4.72 4.08
CA TYR A 284 -0.33 -3.34 3.57
C TYR A 284 -0.19 -2.29 4.67
N ILE A 285 -0.45 -2.63 5.94
CA ILE A 285 -0.28 -1.74 7.10
C ILE A 285 1.07 -1.97 7.78
N THR A 286 1.46 -3.23 7.97
CA THR A 286 2.64 -3.60 8.78
C THR A 286 3.85 -3.95 7.94
N GLY A 287 3.70 -4.35 6.67
CA GLY A 287 4.78 -4.89 5.83
C GLY A 287 4.95 -6.41 5.93
N ARG A 288 4.28 -7.10 6.86
CA ARG A 288 4.29 -8.56 6.98
C ARG A 288 2.88 -9.14 7.00
N THR A 289 2.74 -10.44 6.73
CA THR A 289 1.46 -11.15 6.92
C THR A 289 1.10 -11.34 8.40
N GLN A 290 -0.14 -11.76 8.73
CA GLN A 290 -0.53 -12.02 10.13
C GLN A 290 0.27 -13.18 10.75
N GLY A 291 0.80 -14.09 9.92
CA GLY A 291 1.73 -15.14 10.35
C GLY A 291 3.18 -14.68 10.49
N GLY A 292 3.48 -13.40 10.23
CA GLY A 292 4.82 -12.83 10.33
C GLY A 292 5.69 -13.00 9.07
N GLU A 293 5.23 -13.74 8.05
CA GLU A 293 5.97 -13.89 6.80
C GLU A 293 6.23 -12.53 6.14
N ASN A 294 7.50 -12.28 5.80
CA ASN A 294 8.01 -11.06 5.19
C ASN A 294 8.00 -11.16 3.66
N LEU A 295 6.88 -10.78 3.06
CA LEU A 295 6.69 -10.65 1.61
C LEU A 295 6.85 -9.18 1.22
N ILE A 296 7.09 -8.90 -0.06
CA ILE A 296 7.22 -7.51 -0.52
C ILE A 296 5.86 -6.99 -0.98
N ALA A 297 5.23 -6.15 -0.16
CA ALA A 297 4.00 -5.42 -0.42
C ALA A 297 4.26 -4.18 -1.29
N ILE A 298 4.16 -4.36 -2.61
CA ILE A 298 4.38 -3.29 -3.59
C ILE A 298 3.17 -2.36 -3.60
N THR A 299 3.41 -1.06 -3.43
CA THR A 299 2.37 -0.03 -3.43
C THR A 299 2.46 0.90 -4.63
N ARG A 300 1.29 1.46 -4.97
CA ARG A 300 1.18 2.66 -5.80
C ARG A 300 1.32 3.89 -4.90
N GLU A 301 1.82 4.99 -5.45
CA GLU A 301 1.78 6.29 -4.77
C GLU A 301 0.33 6.72 -4.42
N VAL A 302 0.16 7.46 -3.33
CA VAL A 302 -1.17 7.82 -2.79
C VAL A 302 -2.02 8.68 -3.75
N GLY A 303 -1.39 9.34 -4.73
CA GLY A 303 -2.07 10.04 -5.83
C GLY A 303 -2.82 9.12 -6.81
N SER A 304 -2.83 7.81 -6.58
CA SER A 304 -3.50 6.78 -7.38
C SER A 304 -4.87 6.41 -6.82
N GLY A 305 -5.93 6.57 -7.60
CA GLY A 305 -7.26 6.08 -7.19
C GLY A 305 -7.34 4.55 -7.14
N THR A 306 -6.48 3.82 -7.87
CA THR A 306 -6.35 2.37 -7.69
C THR A 306 -5.80 2.03 -6.31
N HIS A 307 -4.88 2.84 -5.77
CA HIS A 307 -4.38 2.70 -4.39
C HIS A 307 -5.55 2.93 -3.42
N ASN A 308 -6.28 4.03 -3.60
CA ASN A 308 -7.37 4.38 -2.69
C ASN A 308 -8.52 3.37 -2.78
N ALA A 309 -8.82 2.82 -3.96
CA ALA A 309 -9.81 1.75 -4.12
C ALA A 309 -9.36 0.47 -3.40
N TRP A 310 -8.09 0.10 -3.53
CA TRP A 310 -7.50 -1.05 -2.85
C TRP A 310 -7.57 -0.90 -1.32
N ALA A 311 -7.02 0.20 -0.79
CA ALA A 311 -6.96 0.47 0.65
C ALA A 311 -8.35 0.54 1.28
N ASN A 312 -9.25 1.34 0.71
CA ASN A 312 -10.61 1.50 1.24
C ASN A 312 -11.39 0.16 1.20
N SER A 313 -11.25 -0.64 0.15
CA SER A 313 -11.88 -1.98 0.08
C SER A 313 -11.29 -2.97 1.10
N LEU A 314 -10.05 -2.75 1.55
CA LEU A 314 -9.42 -3.50 2.62
C LEU A 314 -9.71 -2.94 4.02
N CYS A 315 -10.58 -1.94 4.13
CA CYS A 315 -10.87 -1.24 5.39
C CYS A 315 -9.64 -0.53 5.97
N ILE A 316 -8.86 0.06 5.07
CA ILE A 316 -7.67 0.85 5.38
C ILE A 316 -7.88 2.27 4.86
N ASP A 317 -7.61 3.25 5.72
CA ASP A 317 -7.32 4.61 5.31
C ASP A 317 -6.14 4.59 4.32
N PRO A 318 -6.30 5.09 3.08
CA PRO A 318 -5.24 5.06 2.07
C PRO A 318 -3.88 5.59 2.55
N SER A 319 -3.85 6.58 3.44
CA SER A 319 -2.59 7.12 3.97
C SER A 319 -1.81 6.13 4.85
N TRP A 320 -2.42 5.01 5.24
CA TRP A 320 -1.82 3.94 6.03
C TRP A 320 -1.51 2.67 5.20
N ALA A 321 -1.92 2.59 3.94
CA ALA A 321 -1.68 1.43 3.07
C ALA A 321 -0.29 1.49 2.40
N VAL A 322 0.76 1.61 3.20
CA VAL A 322 2.11 1.96 2.78
C VAL A 322 3.00 0.78 2.40
N GLY A 323 2.60 -0.45 2.75
CA GLY A 323 3.40 -1.66 2.53
C GLY A 323 4.79 -1.51 3.15
N GLU A 324 5.84 -1.73 2.35
CA GLU A 324 7.25 -1.60 2.79
C GLU A 324 7.64 -0.19 3.28
N ASN A 325 6.94 0.85 2.83
CA ASN A 325 7.24 2.25 3.16
C ASN A 325 8.70 2.70 2.91
N VAL A 326 9.39 2.08 1.93
CA VAL A 326 10.76 2.42 1.53
C VAL A 326 10.80 3.15 0.19
N GLY A 327 11.65 4.18 0.12
CA GLY A 327 11.98 4.96 -1.07
C GLY A 327 11.01 6.12 -1.36
N GLY A 328 11.36 6.89 -2.39
CA GLY A 328 10.51 7.96 -2.91
C GLY A 328 9.57 7.49 -4.03
N LEU A 329 9.11 8.41 -4.87
CA LEU A 329 8.32 8.08 -6.06
C LEU A 329 9.11 7.13 -6.99
N ASN A 330 8.56 5.95 -7.23
CA ASN A 330 9.21 4.90 -8.00
C ASN A 330 8.84 4.99 -9.48
N VAL A 331 9.87 5.21 -10.31
CA VAL A 331 9.77 5.53 -11.74
C VAL A 331 10.80 4.73 -12.54
N GLN A 332 10.57 4.58 -13.84
CA GLN A 332 11.52 3.90 -14.75
C GLN A 332 12.64 4.82 -15.26
N PHE A 333 12.51 6.15 -15.09
CA PHE A 333 13.47 7.14 -15.57
C PHE A 333 13.61 8.30 -14.57
N PRO A 334 14.81 8.87 -14.39
CA PRO A 334 16.06 8.57 -15.12
C PRO A 334 16.80 7.31 -14.62
N VAL A 335 16.48 6.84 -13.40
CA VAL A 335 16.97 5.58 -12.83
C VAL A 335 15.79 4.63 -12.79
N ASN A 336 15.99 3.38 -13.20
CA ASN A 336 14.92 2.39 -13.21
C ASN A 336 14.90 1.63 -11.88
N SER A 337 14.18 2.16 -10.89
CA SER A 337 14.05 1.55 -9.55
C SER A 337 13.02 0.40 -9.50
N THR A 338 12.43 0.04 -10.64
CA THR A 338 11.46 -1.08 -10.76
C THR A 338 12.09 -2.42 -11.17
N ILE A 339 13.41 -2.44 -11.42
CA ILE A 339 14.15 -3.65 -11.80
C ILE A 339 15.12 -4.07 -10.70
N VAL A 340 15.48 -5.34 -10.73
CA VAL A 340 16.40 -5.94 -9.76
C VAL A 340 17.76 -5.22 -9.81
N GLY A 341 18.28 -4.79 -8.68
CA GLY A 341 19.53 -4.04 -8.62
C GLY A 341 19.67 -3.17 -7.38
N PRO A 342 20.83 -2.53 -7.19
CA PRO A 342 21.12 -1.69 -6.02
C PRO A 342 20.07 -0.59 -5.77
N ASP A 343 19.56 0.02 -6.84
CA ASP A 343 18.57 1.10 -6.83
C ASP A 343 17.10 0.62 -6.70
N TYR A 344 16.88 -0.68 -6.52
CA TYR A 344 15.53 -1.24 -6.38
C TYR A 344 14.77 -0.60 -5.21
N ILE A 345 13.52 -0.22 -5.47
CA ILE A 345 12.58 0.29 -4.47
C ILE A 345 11.24 -0.45 -4.63
N PRO A 346 10.65 -0.96 -3.53
CA PRO A 346 9.41 -1.75 -3.61
C PRO A 346 8.14 -0.91 -3.76
N GLY A 347 8.06 0.27 -3.14
CA GLY A 347 6.82 1.04 -3.02
C GLY A 347 6.64 2.18 -4.03
N ASN A 348 5.55 2.93 -3.86
CA ASN A 348 5.31 4.26 -4.47
C ASN A 348 5.38 4.32 -6.00
N THR A 349 4.91 3.28 -6.69
CA THR A 349 4.99 3.20 -8.14
C THR A 349 4.07 4.20 -8.87
N LEU A 350 4.63 4.92 -9.85
CA LEU A 350 3.94 5.92 -10.67
C LEU A 350 3.13 5.27 -11.80
N GLY A 351 1.99 4.67 -11.49
CA GLY A 351 1.08 4.10 -12.50
C GLY A 351 0.90 2.59 -12.41
N SER A 352 -0.16 2.09 -13.04
CA SER A 352 -0.43 0.64 -13.08
C SER A 352 0.60 -0.13 -13.89
N GLY A 353 1.21 0.48 -14.92
CA GLY A 353 2.23 -0.17 -15.73
C GLY A 353 3.54 -0.38 -14.96
N GLU A 354 3.90 0.59 -14.13
CA GLU A 354 5.08 0.61 -13.27
C GLU A 354 4.93 -0.38 -12.11
N MET A 355 3.75 -0.44 -11.49
CA MET A 355 3.36 -1.49 -10.54
C MET A 355 3.49 -2.90 -11.16
N GLU A 356 2.94 -3.08 -12.37
CA GLU A 356 3.03 -4.36 -13.10
C GLU A 356 4.49 -4.72 -13.47
N ALA A 357 5.31 -3.72 -13.80
CA ALA A 357 6.72 -3.91 -14.13
C ALA A 357 7.53 -4.30 -12.89
N ASN A 358 7.31 -3.62 -11.76
CA ASN A 358 7.97 -3.87 -10.48
C ASN A 358 7.62 -5.28 -9.94
N LEU A 359 6.33 -5.61 -9.88
CA LEU A 359 5.89 -6.91 -9.37
C LEU A 359 6.40 -8.09 -10.22
N GLN A 360 6.56 -7.90 -11.54
CA GLN A 360 7.14 -8.93 -12.39
C GLN A 360 8.60 -9.25 -11.99
N GLN A 361 9.36 -8.26 -11.53
CA GLN A 361 10.76 -8.44 -11.14
C GLN A 361 10.90 -8.97 -9.71
N THR A 362 9.96 -8.64 -8.84
CA THR A 362 10.02 -8.91 -7.39
C THR A 362 9.48 -10.31 -7.08
N ARG A 363 10.37 -11.28 -6.79
CA ARG A 363 10.01 -12.69 -6.62
C ARG A 363 9.10 -12.96 -5.42
N LEU A 364 9.28 -12.21 -4.33
CA LEU A 364 8.42 -12.23 -3.13
C LEU A 364 7.27 -11.22 -3.19
N GLY A 365 7.03 -10.62 -4.35
CA GLY A 365 6.11 -9.49 -4.47
C GLY A 365 4.63 -9.89 -4.43
N ILE A 366 3.86 -9.07 -3.73
CA ILE A 366 2.39 -8.95 -3.83
C ILE A 366 2.07 -7.50 -4.22
N GLY A 367 1.10 -7.32 -5.11
CA GLY A 367 0.69 -6.00 -5.58
C GLY A 367 -0.78 -5.98 -5.99
N TYR A 368 -1.20 -4.88 -6.62
CA TYR A 368 -2.57 -4.74 -7.10
C TYR A 368 -2.68 -3.86 -8.35
N THR A 369 -3.68 -4.11 -9.19
CA THR A 369 -3.97 -3.27 -10.37
C THR A 369 -5.43 -3.44 -10.81
N GLY A 370 -5.92 -2.63 -11.74
CA GLY A 370 -7.25 -2.83 -12.34
C GLY A 370 -7.37 -4.23 -12.94
N ALA A 371 -8.41 -4.99 -12.57
CA ALA A 371 -8.53 -6.40 -12.92
C ALA A 371 -8.59 -6.60 -14.44
N GLU A 372 -9.15 -5.67 -15.21
CA GLU A 372 -9.26 -5.74 -16.67
C GLU A 372 -7.89 -5.78 -17.37
N ARG A 373 -6.86 -5.26 -16.71
CA ARG A 373 -5.49 -5.20 -17.24
C ARG A 373 -4.82 -6.56 -17.34
N GLY A 374 -5.28 -7.56 -16.57
CA GLY A 374 -4.77 -8.94 -16.62
C GLY A 374 -4.66 -9.49 -18.03
N ALA A 375 -5.79 -9.49 -18.75
CA ALA A 375 -5.81 -9.88 -20.14
C ALA A 375 -5.35 -8.75 -21.07
N ALA A 376 -5.80 -7.52 -20.85
CA ALA A 376 -5.60 -6.42 -21.80
C ALA A 376 -4.13 -5.98 -21.94
N SER A 377 -3.37 -6.01 -20.83
CA SER A 377 -1.93 -5.72 -20.78
C SER A 377 -1.08 -6.99 -20.85
N GLY A 378 -1.72 -8.17 -20.96
CA GLY A 378 -1.04 -9.44 -21.19
C GLY A 378 -0.19 -9.95 -20.02
N TRP A 379 -0.28 -9.40 -18.81
CA TRP A 379 0.51 -9.90 -17.68
C TRP A 379 -0.02 -11.23 -17.14
N LEU A 380 -1.34 -11.42 -17.09
CA LEU A 380 -1.96 -12.67 -16.67
C LEU A 380 -1.86 -13.72 -17.77
N VAL A 381 -2.37 -13.39 -18.96
CA VAL A 381 -2.42 -14.30 -20.12
C VAL A 381 -1.04 -14.56 -20.75
N GLY A 382 -0.06 -13.72 -20.46
CA GLY A 382 1.34 -13.92 -20.86
C GLY A 382 2.17 -14.71 -19.83
N GLY A 383 1.58 -15.05 -18.68
CA GLY A 383 2.26 -15.77 -17.60
C GLY A 383 3.41 -14.97 -16.99
N ARG A 384 3.25 -13.64 -16.87
CA ARG A 384 4.25 -12.76 -16.25
C ARG A 384 4.11 -12.74 -14.73
N MET A 385 2.86 -12.68 -14.27
CA MET A 385 2.42 -12.70 -12.88
C MET A 385 1.08 -13.43 -12.83
N GLU A 386 0.55 -13.65 -11.63
CA GLU A 386 -0.72 -14.35 -11.43
C GLU A 386 -1.64 -13.59 -10.46
N LEU A 387 -2.92 -13.93 -10.44
CA LEU A 387 -3.89 -13.42 -9.48
C LEU A 387 -3.86 -14.27 -8.20
N LEU A 388 -3.90 -13.60 -7.04
CA LEU A 388 -4.31 -14.25 -5.79
C LEU A 388 -5.83 -14.33 -5.74
N ALA A 389 -6.35 -15.50 -5.35
CA ALA A 389 -7.71 -15.56 -4.86
C ALA A 389 -7.78 -14.92 -3.46
N VAL A 390 -8.89 -14.24 -3.16
CA VAL A 390 -9.10 -13.59 -1.87
C VAL A 390 -10.25 -14.26 -1.14
N ILE A 391 -10.02 -14.64 0.11
CA ILE A 391 -11.06 -15.13 1.01
C ILE A 391 -11.64 -13.92 1.75
N ASN A 392 -12.92 -13.62 1.56
CA ASN A 392 -13.61 -12.47 2.18
C ASN A 392 -13.92 -12.70 3.68
N ASP A 393 -12.93 -13.14 4.44
CA ASP A 393 -13.06 -13.55 5.85
C ASP A 393 -13.41 -12.37 6.79
N HIS A 394 -13.09 -11.14 6.40
CA HIS A 394 -13.52 -9.94 7.12
C HIS A 394 -15.05 -9.80 7.21
N ILE A 395 -15.78 -10.30 6.21
CA ILE A 395 -17.24 -10.29 6.15
C ILE A 395 -17.86 -11.70 6.25
N GLY A 396 -17.09 -12.66 6.78
CA GLY A 396 -17.56 -14.03 7.07
C GLY A 396 -17.46 -15.03 5.91
N GLY A 397 -16.83 -14.66 4.79
CA GLY A 397 -16.51 -15.60 3.71
C GLY A 397 -15.47 -16.64 4.13
N THR A 398 -15.52 -17.80 3.50
CA THR A 398 -14.66 -18.97 3.73
C THR A 398 -14.04 -19.53 2.45
N GLN A 399 -14.54 -19.13 1.28
CA GLN A 399 -14.07 -19.61 -0.01
C GLN A 399 -13.13 -18.61 -0.69
N PRO A 400 -12.10 -19.09 -1.41
CA PRO A 400 -11.23 -18.26 -2.21
C PRO A 400 -11.96 -17.77 -3.47
N VAL A 401 -12.07 -16.45 -3.64
CA VAL A 401 -12.74 -15.82 -4.79
C VAL A 401 -11.73 -15.13 -5.69
N ARG A 402 -11.92 -15.20 -7.00
CA ARG A 402 -11.10 -14.48 -8.01
C ARG A 402 -11.98 -13.47 -8.78
N PRO A 403 -11.41 -12.41 -9.37
CA PRO A 403 -12.16 -11.35 -10.06
C PRO A 403 -12.71 -11.81 -11.43
N THR A 404 -13.52 -12.86 -11.46
CA THR A 404 -14.23 -13.32 -12.65
C THR A 404 -15.40 -12.39 -12.97
N LEU A 405 -15.88 -12.41 -14.22
CA LEU A 405 -17.04 -11.61 -14.61
C LEU A 405 -18.27 -11.84 -13.69
N ALA A 406 -18.54 -13.10 -13.35
CA ALA A 406 -19.66 -13.46 -12.48
C ALA A 406 -19.46 -12.97 -11.04
N ALA A 407 -18.24 -13.11 -10.50
CA ALA A 407 -17.91 -12.66 -9.15
C ALA A 407 -18.02 -11.14 -8.98
N VAL A 408 -17.76 -10.37 -10.04
CA VAL A 408 -17.88 -8.90 -10.04
C VAL A 408 -19.33 -8.44 -10.18
N LEU A 409 -20.11 -9.06 -11.08
CA LEU A 409 -21.51 -8.67 -11.31
C LEU A 409 -22.46 -9.18 -10.22
N ASN A 410 -22.34 -10.45 -9.86
CA ASN A 410 -23.23 -11.14 -8.91
C ASN A 410 -22.56 -11.19 -7.53
N ASN A 411 -22.22 -10.03 -7.00
CA ASN A 411 -21.31 -9.87 -5.86
C ASN A 411 -22.02 -9.83 -4.49
N GLY A 412 -23.14 -10.54 -4.34
CA GLY A 412 -23.95 -10.54 -3.11
C GLY A 412 -23.51 -11.50 -2.00
N ASP A 413 -22.83 -12.59 -2.35
CA ASP A 413 -22.43 -13.64 -1.41
C ASP A 413 -20.90 -13.58 -1.16
N PRO A 414 -20.43 -13.41 0.09
CA PRO A 414 -19.00 -13.39 0.42
C PRO A 414 -18.17 -14.56 -0.13
N ASP A 415 -18.76 -15.74 -0.34
CA ASP A 415 -18.06 -16.93 -0.85
C ASP A 415 -17.93 -16.97 -2.38
N THR A 416 -18.56 -16.04 -3.09
CA THR A 416 -18.51 -15.98 -4.56
C THR A 416 -18.25 -14.58 -5.12
N ALA A 417 -18.32 -13.55 -4.26
CA ALA A 417 -18.25 -12.15 -4.64
C ALA A 417 -16.82 -11.62 -4.65
N TRP A 418 -16.47 -10.89 -5.72
CA TRP A 418 -15.27 -10.05 -5.73
C TRP A 418 -15.64 -8.64 -5.26
N ARG A 419 -15.21 -8.27 -4.05
CA ARG A 419 -15.54 -6.99 -3.38
C ARG A 419 -14.31 -6.13 -3.10
N ILE A 420 -13.42 -6.05 -4.09
CA ILE A 420 -12.27 -5.13 -4.05
C ILE A 420 -12.33 -4.29 -5.32
N GLY A 421 -12.57 -2.99 -5.16
CA GLY A 421 -12.77 -2.07 -6.29
C GLY A 421 -13.21 -0.66 -5.90
N GLY A 422 -13.24 0.23 -6.89
CA GLY A 422 -13.62 1.64 -6.72
C GLY A 422 -14.73 2.07 -7.66
N ILE A 423 -15.53 3.05 -7.24
CA ILE A 423 -16.48 3.74 -8.11
C ILE A 423 -15.75 4.88 -8.79
N ALA A 424 -15.49 4.74 -10.09
CA ALA A 424 -14.88 5.77 -10.90
C ALA A 424 -15.89 6.90 -11.17
N THR A 425 -15.45 8.12 -10.92
CA THR A 425 -16.25 9.34 -11.00
C THR A 425 -15.58 10.39 -11.89
N LEU A 426 -16.39 11.32 -12.41
CA LEU A 426 -15.93 12.57 -13.00
C LEU A 426 -16.23 13.69 -12.00
N ASN A 427 -15.17 14.22 -11.39
CA ASN A 427 -15.24 15.27 -10.39
C ASN A 427 -15.25 16.65 -11.03
N THR A 428 -16.11 17.53 -10.53
CA THR A 428 -16.28 18.89 -11.06
C THR A 428 -16.56 19.88 -9.96
N LEU A 429 -16.06 21.11 -10.11
CA LEU A 429 -16.55 22.24 -9.32
C LEU A 429 -17.92 22.66 -9.85
N GLY A 430 -18.95 22.52 -9.02
CA GLY A 430 -20.35 22.66 -9.43
C GLY A 430 -20.92 21.39 -10.08
N ASP A 431 -22.24 21.32 -10.13
CA ASP A 431 -23.02 20.18 -10.57
C ASP A 431 -23.26 20.24 -12.10
N PRO A 432 -22.86 19.21 -12.87
CA PRO A 432 -23.17 19.12 -14.29
C PRO A 432 -24.68 19.15 -14.60
N ARG A 433 -25.52 18.59 -13.71
CA ARG A 433 -26.99 18.55 -13.88
C ARG A 433 -27.66 19.89 -13.65
N ALA A 434 -27.03 20.79 -12.89
CA ALA A 434 -27.53 22.15 -12.69
C ALA A 434 -27.58 22.98 -13.99
N ALA A 435 -26.89 22.55 -15.06
CA ALA A 435 -26.93 23.21 -16.35
C ALA A 435 -28.36 23.26 -16.94
N GLY A 436 -28.57 24.15 -17.91
CA GLY A 436 -29.83 24.22 -18.64
C GLY A 436 -30.06 23.00 -19.55
N PRO A 437 -31.30 22.75 -20.01
CA PRO A 437 -31.62 21.63 -20.89
C PRO A 437 -30.81 21.57 -22.19
N ALA A 438 -30.35 22.71 -22.71
CA ALA A 438 -29.47 22.77 -23.89
C ALA A 438 -28.10 22.10 -23.67
N PHE A 439 -27.71 21.88 -22.41
CA PHE A 439 -26.48 21.20 -22.01
C PHE A 439 -26.77 19.87 -21.28
N GLY A 440 -27.99 19.33 -21.42
CA GLY A 440 -28.37 18.03 -20.86
C GLY A 440 -28.63 18.01 -19.35
N GLY A 441 -28.67 19.18 -18.72
CA GLY A 441 -29.02 19.35 -17.31
C GLY A 441 -30.52 19.52 -17.08
N ASP A 442 -30.93 19.40 -15.82
CA ASP A 442 -32.31 19.53 -15.35
C ASP A 442 -32.55 20.82 -14.54
N SER A 443 -31.52 21.67 -14.41
CA SER A 443 -31.58 22.92 -13.63
C SER A 443 -32.02 22.69 -12.18
N ASN A 444 -31.52 21.64 -11.53
CA ASN A 444 -31.84 21.21 -10.17
C ASN A 444 -31.63 22.24 -9.04
N GLY A 445 -31.04 23.41 -9.32
CA GLY A 445 -30.83 24.49 -8.35
C GLY A 445 -29.48 24.46 -7.64
N ASN A 446 -28.66 23.44 -7.90
CA ASN A 446 -27.27 23.41 -7.43
C ASN A 446 -26.41 24.46 -8.19
N PRO A 447 -25.21 24.79 -7.67
CA PRO A 447 -24.23 25.59 -8.37
C PRO A 447 -23.85 24.96 -9.72
N GLN A 448 -23.88 25.75 -10.79
CA GLN A 448 -23.51 25.27 -12.13
C GLN A 448 -21.99 25.19 -12.28
N MET A 449 -21.52 24.20 -13.05
CA MET A 449 -20.15 24.22 -13.55
C MET A 449 -19.86 25.53 -14.31
N ILE A 450 -18.66 26.07 -14.13
CA ILE A 450 -18.25 27.29 -14.83
C ILE A 450 -18.14 27.05 -16.34
N ASN A 451 -17.78 25.84 -16.79
CA ASN A 451 -17.80 25.44 -18.20
C ASN A 451 -19.12 24.73 -18.55
N PRO A 452 -20.11 25.40 -19.17
CA PRO A 452 -21.34 24.72 -19.57
C PRO A 452 -21.10 23.65 -20.66
N HIS A 453 -20.01 23.74 -21.43
CA HIS A 453 -19.66 22.73 -22.43
C HIS A 453 -19.03 21.48 -21.81
N ALA A 454 -18.28 21.62 -20.71
CA ALA A 454 -17.83 20.47 -19.93
C ALA A 454 -19.01 19.78 -19.21
N ALA A 455 -19.97 20.55 -18.70
CA ALA A 455 -21.22 20.00 -18.17
C ALA A 455 -21.98 19.19 -19.24
N ALA A 456 -22.10 19.72 -20.46
CA ALA A 456 -22.71 19.00 -21.57
C ALA A 456 -21.96 17.72 -21.95
N PHE A 457 -20.63 17.72 -21.90
CA PHE A 457 -19.81 16.53 -22.14
C PHE A 457 -20.08 15.44 -21.10
N ILE A 458 -20.14 15.80 -19.81
CA ILE A 458 -20.49 14.85 -18.74
C ILE A 458 -21.94 14.36 -18.89
N ASN A 459 -22.89 15.27 -19.13
CA ASN A 459 -24.30 14.91 -19.30
C ASN A 459 -24.50 14.01 -20.53
N ASN A 460 -23.69 14.16 -21.58
CA ASN A 460 -23.72 13.28 -22.76
C ASN A 460 -23.37 11.84 -22.38
N ILE A 461 -22.42 11.67 -21.47
CA ILE A 461 -22.04 10.37 -20.93
C ILE A 461 -23.15 9.83 -20.02
N THR A 462 -23.54 10.57 -18.98
CA THR A 462 -24.48 10.06 -17.96
C THR A 462 -25.87 9.78 -18.52
N LEU A 463 -26.38 10.62 -19.41
CA LEU A 463 -27.65 10.36 -20.10
C LEU A 463 -27.58 9.07 -20.94
N SER A 464 -26.43 8.77 -21.57
CA SER A 464 -26.27 7.50 -22.28
C SER A 464 -26.22 6.28 -21.36
N ILE A 465 -25.73 6.44 -20.13
CA ILE A 465 -25.73 5.38 -19.10
C ILE A 465 -27.16 5.12 -18.61
N GLU A 466 -27.91 6.19 -18.30
CA GLU A 466 -29.29 6.10 -17.82
C GLU A 466 -30.25 5.47 -18.83
N ASP A 467 -29.98 5.64 -20.12
CA ASP A 467 -30.79 5.10 -21.22
C ASP A 467 -30.06 3.98 -21.97
N PHE A 468 -29.19 3.23 -21.27
CA PHE A 468 -28.39 2.19 -21.91
C PHE A 468 -29.28 1.19 -22.68
N ASN A 469 -29.00 1.06 -23.98
CA ASN A 469 -29.75 0.20 -24.89
C ASN A 469 -28.87 -0.31 -26.03
N PHE A 470 -28.14 -1.39 -25.80
CA PHE A 470 -27.25 -1.96 -26.81
C PHE A 470 -28.03 -2.70 -27.91
N LEU A 471 -27.88 -2.24 -29.17
CA LEU A 471 -28.56 -2.80 -30.34
C LEU A 471 -27.70 -3.77 -31.18
N GLY A 472 -26.46 -4.07 -30.74
CA GLY A 472 -25.49 -4.88 -31.49
C GLY A 472 -24.62 -4.06 -32.46
N GLY A 473 -23.37 -4.47 -32.68
CA GLY A 473 -22.43 -3.80 -33.61
C GLY A 473 -21.32 -2.99 -32.93
N THR A 474 -20.76 -2.00 -33.65
CA THR A 474 -19.76 -1.07 -33.11
C THR A 474 -20.40 -0.13 -32.08
N PRO A 475 -19.73 0.19 -30.95
CA PRO A 475 -20.27 1.13 -29.96
C PRO A 475 -20.70 2.45 -30.61
N PHE A 476 -21.94 2.84 -30.36
CA PHE A 476 -22.62 3.97 -30.97
C PHE A 476 -22.84 5.10 -29.97
N SER A 477 -22.96 4.81 -28.67
CA SER A 477 -23.06 5.80 -27.58
C SER A 477 -21.84 5.79 -26.63
N PRO A 478 -21.63 6.85 -25.82
CA PRO A 478 -20.58 6.87 -24.81
C PRO A 478 -20.65 5.70 -23.82
N ALA A 479 -21.84 5.37 -23.30
CA ALA A 479 -22.04 4.26 -22.36
C ALA A 479 -21.71 2.89 -22.97
N GLU A 480 -22.02 2.68 -24.25
CA GLU A 480 -21.64 1.44 -24.94
C GLU A 480 -20.13 1.30 -25.08
N ASP A 481 -19.40 2.40 -25.34
CA ASP A 481 -17.93 2.38 -25.43
C ASP A 481 -17.29 2.15 -24.07
N LEU A 482 -17.81 2.79 -23.01
CA LEU A 482 -17.41 2.52 -21.62
C LEU A 482 -17.59 1.04 -21.27
N ALA A 483 -18.78 0.48 -21.51
CA ALA A 483 -19.09 -0.91 -21.20
C ALA A 483 -18.27 -1.90 -22.04
N ASN A 484 -18.02 -1.60 -23.32
CA ASN A 484 -17.24 -2.48 -24.21
C ASN A 484 -15.74 -2.55 -23.84
N ARG A 485 -15.22 -1.56 -23.12
CA ARG A 485 -13.80 -1.50 -22.73
C ARG A 485 -13.49 -2.20 -21.40
N GLY A 486 -14.43 -2.97 -20.86
CA GLY A 486 -14.22 -3.79 -19.66
C GLY A 486 -14.45 -3.06 -18.34
N LEU A 487 -14.96 -1.82 -18.36
CA LEU A 487 -15.47 -1.14 -17.18
C LEU A 487 -16.93 -1.51 -16.94
N PHE A 488 -17.33 -1.59 -15.67
CA PHE A 488 -18.69 -1.94 -15.27
C PHE A 488 -19.49 -0.67 -15.02
N LEU A 489 -20.56 -0.40 -15.77
CA LEU A 489 -21.38 0.78 -15.46
C LEU A 489 -22.02 0.60 -14.07
N PRO A 490 -22.24 1.68 -13.27
CA PRO A 490 -22.59 1.56 -11.86
C PRO A 490 -23.87 0.74 -11.58
N ALA A 491 -24.83 0.76 -12.51
CA ALA A 491 -26.06 -0.02 -12.37
C ALA A 491 -25.90 -1.54 -12.63
N SER A 492 -24.73 -2.01 -13.05
CA SER A 492 -24.52 -3.41 -13.46
C SER A 492 -24.22 -4.39 -12.33
N PRO A 493 -23.37 -4.09 -11.32
CA PRO A 493 -23.17 -5.00 -10.20
C PRO A 493 -24.40 -5.06 -9.28
N ASP A 494 -24.54 -6.14 -8.54
CA ASP A 494 -25.60 -6.29 -7.54
C ASP A 494 -25.37 -5.36 -6.34
N PHE A 495 -24.12 -5.16 -5.95
CA PHE A 495 -23.72 -4.33 -4.84
C PHE A 495 -22.57 -3.41 -5.27
N LEU A 496 -22.54 -2.19 -4.73
CA LEU A 496 -21.42 -1.26 -4.84
C LEU A 496 -20.94 -0.87 -3.44
N PRO A 497 -19.66 -0.55 -3.25
CA PRO A 497 -19.18 -0.04 -1.97
C PRO A 497 -19.89 1.26 -1.58
N SER A 498 -20.16 1.45 -0.29
CA SER A 498 -20.69 2.70 0.24
C SER A 498 -19.65 3.82 0.10
N GLU A 499 -20.10 5.04 -0.21
CA GLU A 499 -19.24 6.22 -0.27
C GLU A 499 -18.62 6.54 1.10
N PHE A 500 -19.34 6.28 2.20
CA PHE A 500 -18.89 6.61 3.56
C PHE A 500 -18.30 5.43 4.33
N ASP A 501 -18.61 4.20 3.92
CA ASP A 501 -18.08 2.98 4.52
C ASP A 501 -17.73 1.97 3.42
N PRO A 502 -16.54 2.09 2.81
CA PRO A 502 -16.14 1.25 1.67
C PRO A 502 -16.08 -0.26 2.00
N CYS A 503 -16.10 -0.63 3.28
CA CYS A 503 -16.19 -2.02 3.73
C CYS A 503 -17.61 -2.58 3.61
N ASP A 504 -18.62 -1.71 3.63
CA ASP A 504 -20.01 -2.06 3.45
C ASP A 504 -20.42 -1.92 1.98
N TYR A 505 -20.85 -3.04 1.40
CA TYR A 505 -21.33 -3.10 0.02
C TYR A 505 -22.85 -2.97 0.04
N ILE A 506 -23.36 -1.89 -0.57
CA ILE A 506 -24.77 -1.53 -0.61
C ILE A 506 -25.45 -2.16 -1.83
N LEU A 507 -26.57 -2.84 -1.57
CA LEU A 507 -27.44 -3.40 -2.60
C LEU A 507 -27.92 -2.31 -3.56
N GLN A 508 -27.60 -2.48 -4.85
CA GLN A 508 -28.13 -1.64 -5.90
C GLN A 508 -29.61 -1.97 -6.13
N PRO A 509 -30.46 -0.97 -6.49
CA PRO A 509 -31.88 -1.20 -6.73
C PRO A 509 -32.14 -2.42 -7.64
N ALA A 510 -32.90 -3.38 -7.13
CA ALA A 510 -33.24 -4.60 -7.86
C ALA A 510 -34.11 -4.27 -9.09
N ASP A 511 -33.91 -4.99 -10.19
CA ASP A 511 -34.81 -5.05 -11.34
C ASP A 511 -35.12 -3.71 -12.04
N THR A 512 -34.08 -2.98 -12.44
CA THR A 512 -34.24 -1.96 -13.48
C THR A 512 -33.98 -2.58 -14.85
N LEU A 513 -34.79 -2.21 -15.85
CA LEU A 513 -34.58 -2.61 -17.24
C LEU A 513 -33.15 -2.30 -17.74
N VAL A 514 -32.53 -1.25 -17.20
CA VAL A 514 -31.14 -0.86 -17.50
C VAL A 514 -30.14 -1.87 -16.92
N LYS A 515 -30.31 -2.29 -15.66
CA LYS A 515 -29.48 -3.32 -15.03
C LYS A 515 -29.53 -4.63 -15.81
N ASP A 516 -30.73 -5.09 -16.17
CA ASP A 516 -30.91 -6.31 -16.98
C ASP A 516 -30.20 -6.19 -18.33
N ARG A 517 -30.34 -5.05 -19.02
CA ARG A 517 -29.64 -4.81 -20.29
C ARG A 517 -28.13 -4.82 -20.14
N LEU A 518 -27.60 -4.23 -19.07
CA LEU A 518 -26.16 -4.18 -18.81
C LEU A 518 -25.59 -5.55 -18.47
N GLN A 519 -26.19 -6.28 -17.53
CA GLN A 519 -25.72 -7.63 -17.20
C GLN A 519 -25.80 -8.55 -18.43
N ASN A 520 -26.92 -8.51 -19.17
CA ASN A 520 -27.03 -9.25 -20.43
C ASN A 520 -25.95 -8.85 -21.43
N PHE A 521 -25.64 -7.56 -21.57
CA PHE A 521 -24.55 -7.09 -22.43
C PHE A 521 -23.21 -7.68 -22.02
N TYR A 522 -22.83 -7.57 -20.74
CA TYR A 522 -21.53 -8.06 -20.25
C TYR A 522 -21.38 -9.58 -20.38
N PHE A 523 -22.43 -10.36 -20.08
CA PHE A 523 -22.37 -11.81 -20.24
C PHE A 523 -22.29 -12.22 -21.72
N ASN A 524 -22.87 -11.46 -22.65
CA ASN A 524 -22.88 -11.81 -24.07
C ASN A 524 -21.68 -11.25 -24.85
N ILE A 525 -21.05 -10.18 -24.40
CA ILE A 525 -19.92 -9.60 -25.13
C ILE A 525 -18.66 -10.47 -25.00
N SER A 526 -17.98 -10.73 -26.11
CA SER A 526 -16.76 -11.55 -26.13
C SER A 526 -15.49 -10.77 -25.80
N SER A 527 -15.51 -9.44 -25.93
CA SER A 527 -14.37 -8.56 -25.69
C SER A 527 -14.09 -8.30 -24.20
N ASN A 528 -14.98 -8.70 -23.28
CA ASN A 528 -14.76 -8.46 -21.86
C ASN A 528 -13.57 -9.32 -21.36
N PRO A 529 -12.48 -8.71 -20.85
CA PRO A 529 -11.27 -9.42 -20.47
C PRO A 529 -11.48 -10.41 -19.32
N LEU A 530 -12.42 -10.15 -18.40
CA LEU A 530 -12.71 -10.99 -17.23
C LEU A 530 -13.43 -12.31 -17.58
N LYS A 531 -13.81 -12.51 -18.86
CA LYS A 531 -14.29 -13.81 -19.37
C LYS A 531 -13.15 -14.77 -19.72
N THR A 532 -11.90 -14.31 -19.67
CA THR A 532 -10.73 -15.15 -19.95
C THR A 532 -10.61 -16.24 -18.87
N PRO A 533 -10.37 -17.52 -19.24
CA PRO A 533 -10.27 -18.61 -18.26
C PRO A 533 -9.23 -18.40 -17.15
N ALA A 534 -8.17 -17.63 -17.41
CA ALA A 534 -7.12 -17.31 -16.44
C ALA A 534 -7.64 -16.56 -15.19
N TYR A 535 -8.78 -15.86 -15.27
CA TYR A 535 -9.40 -15.25 -14.09
C TYR A 535 -10.03 -16.30 -13.17
N ALA A 536 -10.46 -17.44 -13.70
CA ALA A 536 -11.12 -18.48 -12.92
C ALA A 536 -10.16 -19.52 -12.33
N THR A 537 -8.93 -19.63 -12.86
CA THR A 537 -8.00 -20.69 -12.47
C THR A 537 -6.56 -20.17 -12.43
N PHE A 538 -5.87 -20.44 -11.33
CA PHE A 538 -4.46 -20.09 -11.15
C PHE A 538 -3.58 -20.90 -12.11
N GLY A 539 -2.58 -20.27 -12.71
CA GLY A 539 -1.50 -20.98 -13.40
C GLY A 539 -1.88 -21.60 -14.75
N THR A 540 -2.94 -21.08 -15.40
CA THR A 540 -3.41 -21.60 -16.70
C THR A 540 -2.37 -21.48 -17.83
N VAL A 541 -1.42 -20.54 -17.71
CA VAL A 541 -0.36 -20.30 -18.71
C VAL A 541 0.96 -20.93 -18.26
N THR A 542 1.32 -20.74 -17.00
CA THR A 542 2.55 -21.25 -16.38
C THR A 542 2.37 -21.25 -14.87
N LEU A 543 3.20 -22.03 -14.16
CA LEU A 543 3.33 -21.96 -12.71
C LEU A 543 4.64 -21.28 -12.27
N ASN A 544 5.51 -20.88 -13.20
CA ASN A 544 6.90 -20.49 -12.88
C ASN A 544 7.18 -18.99 -13.07
N GLY A 545 6.38 -18.29 -13.88
CA GLY A 545 6.62 -16.89 -14.22
C GLY A 545 7.80 -16.68 -15.16
N LYS A 546 8.37 -15.48 -15.11
CA LYS A 546 9.47 -15.05 -15.99
C LYS A 546 10.75 -14.81 -15.20
N VAL A 547 11.88 -14.97 -15.89
CA VAL A 547 13.20 -14.57 -15.38
C VAL A 547 13.19 -13.04 -15.19
N PRO A 548 13.45 -12.51 -13.98
CA PRO A 548 13.55 -11.07 -13.73
C PRO A 548 14.64 -10.40 -14.59
N VAL A 549 14.60 -9.08 -14.72
CA VAL A 549 15.59 -8.26 -15.40
C VAL A 549 16.45 -7.57 -14.34
N ARG A 550 17.77 -7.61 -14.49
CA ARG A 550 18.70 -6.85 -13.63
C ARG A 550 19.17 -5.55 -14.27
N THR A 551 19.62 -4.64 -13.42
CA THR A 551 20.29 -3.40 -13.83
C THR A 551 21.54 -3.72 -14.65
N THR A 552 21.67 -3.06 -15.80
CA THR A 552 22.78 -3.30 -16.74
C THR A 552 24.05 -2.58 -16.29
N GLY A 553 25.19 -3.26 -16.37
CA GLY A 553 26.50 -2.68 -16.06
C GLY A 553 26.99 -2.99 -14.64
N GLU A 554 26.13 -3.51 -13.78
CA GLU A 554 26.48 -4.01 -12.46
C GLU A 554 27.17 -5.39 -12.56
N THR A 555 27.96 -5.73 -11.53
CA THR A 555 28.53 -7.07 -11.36
C THR A 555 27.90 -7.71 -10.15
N TYR A 556 27.24 -8.85 -10.35
CA TYR A 556 26.46 -9.53 -9.32
C TYR A 556 27.18 -10.78 -8.77
N SER A 557 26.62 -11.37 -7.71
CA SER A 557 27.16 -12.55 -7.01
C SER A 557 27.43 -13.77 -7.90
N ASP A 558 26.69 -13.94 -9.01
CA ASP A 558 26.91 -15.01 -9.99
C ASP A 558 28.12 -14.79 -10.91
N GLY A 559 28.80 -13.64 -10.79
CA GLY A 559 29.99 -13.31 -11.58
C GLY A 559 29.71 -13.05 -13.06
N VAL A 560 28.44 -12.90 -13.48
CA VAL A 560 28.08 -12.60 -14.86
C VAL A 560 28.48 -11.15 -15.20
N PRO A 561 29.39 -10.92 -16.17
CA PRO A 561 29.83 -9.56 -16.48
C PRO A 561 28.68 -8.65 -16.93
N GLY A 562 28.54 -7.51 -16.25
CA GLY A 562 27.54 -6.49 -16.59
C GLY A 562 26.07 -6.92 -16.36
N GLY A 563 25.84 -8.04 -15.68
CA GLY A 563 24.50 -8.53 -15.36
C GLY A 563 23.64 -8.79 -16.60
N ALA A 564 24.17 -9.47 -17.62
CA ALA A 564 23.44 -9.68 -18.88
C ALA A 564 22.38 -10.80 -18.85
N ASN A 565 22.49 -11.72 -17.90
CA ASN A 565 21.62 -12.90 -17.70
C ASN A 565 21.89 -13.47 -16.29
N TYR A 566 21.08 -14.43 -15.81
CA TYR A 566 21.45 -15.27 -14.66
C TYR A 566 22.11 -16.58 -15.12
N VAL A 567 22.72 -17.34 -14.22
CA VAL A 567 23.37 -18.63 -14.53
C VAL A 567 22.84 -19.74 -13.61
N GLN A 568 22.46 -20.87 -14.22
CA GLN A 568 22.07 -22.09 -13.51
C GLN A 568 23.30 -22.84 -12.97
N GLN A 569 23.07 -23.77 -12.05
CA GLN A 569 24.13 -24.61 -11.47
C GLN A 569 24.89 -25.47 -12.50
N ASP A 570 24.28 -25.81 -13.64
CA ASP A 570 24.95 -26.47 -14.76
C ASP A 570 25.70 -25.50 -15.72
N GLY A 571 25.71 -24.21 -15.42
CA GLY A 571 26.33 -23.15 -16.22
C GLY A 571 25.44 -22.60 -17.35
N THR A 572 24.21 -23.10 -17.52
CA THR A 572 23.30 -22.62 -18.55
C THR A 572 22.80 -21.21 -18.24
N PRO A 573 22.87 -20.25 -19.19
CA PRO A 573 22.29 -18.93 -19.02
C PRO A 573 20.75 -18.93 -18.94
N LEU A 574 20.21 -18.21 -17.97
CA LEU A 574 18.79 -17.83 -17.88
C LEU A 574 18.60 -16.42 -18.44
N ILE A 575 17.92 -16.34 -19.58
CA ILE A 575 17.70 -15.08 -20.31
C ILE A 575 16.51 -14.32 -19.72
N TYR A 576 16.69 -13.02 -19.52
CA TYR A 576 15.65 -12.14 -19.00
C TYR A 576 14.34 -12.20 -19.79
N GLY A 577 13.21 -12.22 -19.08
CA GLY A 577 11.87 -12.30 -19.66
C GLY A 577 11.50 -13.67 -20.26
N ALA A 578 12.41 -14.64 -20.29
CA ALA A 578 12.08 -16.03 -20.65
C ALA A 578 11.28 -16.70 -19.52
N ASN A 579 10.64 -17.84 -19.80
CA ASN A 579 9.99 -18.63 -18.76
C ASN A 579 11.04 -19.21 -17.81
N LEU A 580 10.75 -19.16 -16.50
CA LEU A 580 11.54 -19.89 -15.52
C LEU A 580 11.30 -21.40 -15.64
N ASN A 581 12.34 -22.18 -15.34
CA ASN A 581 12.21 -23.62 -15.18
C ASN A 581 11.54 -23.94 -13.83
N ASP A 582 11.04 -25.16 -13.67
CA ASP A 582 10.29 -25.56 -12.48
C ASP A 582 11.14 -25.53 -11.20
N ARG A 583 12.46 -25.74 -11.27
CA ARG A 583 13.32 -25.70 -10.06
C ARG A 583 13.46 -24.33 -9.43
N ASN A 584 13.17 -23.28 -10.18
CA ASN A 584 13.25 -21.90 -9.74
C ASN A 584 11.85 -21.32 -9.52
N ARG A 585 10.82 -22.15 -9.30
CA ARG A 585 9.44 -21.70 -9.21
C ARG A 585 9.20 -20.82 -7.99
N ILE A 586 9.61 -21.28 -6.81
CA ILE A 586 9.34 -20.65 -5.52
C ILE A 586 10.65 -20.05 -5.02
N ALA A 587 10.66 -18.76 -4.70
CA ALA A 587 11.82 -18.16 -4.05
C ALA A 587 11.95 -18.74 -2.64
N GLY A 588 13.17 -19.06 -2.23
CA GLY A 588 13.49 -19.66 -0.94
C GLY A 588 13.39 -21.19 -0.88
N ASP A 589 12.88 -21.86 -1.92
CA ASP A 589 12.82 -23.33 -2.01
C ASP A 589 14.16 -23.91 -2.49
N PHE A 590 15.14 -23.89 -1.60
CA PHE A 590 16.48 -24.38 -1.89
C PHE A 590 16.49 -25.91 -1.91
N ASN A 591 15.75 -26.56 -1.00
CA ASN A 591 15.77 -28.02 -0.88
C ASN A 591 14.97 -28.73 -2.01
N GLY A 592 14.19 -28.00 -2.79
CA GLY A 592 13.45 -28.51 -3.95
C GLY A 592 12.15 -29.25 -3.60
N ASP A 593 11.59 -29.03 -2.42
CA ASP A 593 10.37 -29.69 -1.94
C ASP A 593 9.07 -28.95 -2.31
N GLY A 594 9.16 -27.83 -3.04
CA GLY A 594 8.00 -27.08 -3.50
C GLY A 594 7.37 -26.20 -2.42
N GLU A 595 8.04 -26.01 -1.28
CA GLU A 595 7.64 -25.11 -0.22
C GLU A 595 8.81 -24.19 0.16
N ARG A 596 8.49 -23.02 0.73
CA ARG A 596 9.49 -22.15 1.39
C ARG A 596 9.23 -22.23 2.88
N ASN A 597 10.18 -22.80 3.62
CA ASN A 597 10.12 -22.96 5.09
C ASN A 597 11.53 -23.12 5.68
N TRP A 598 11.64 -23.27 7.00
CA TRP A 598 12.96 -23.38 7.66
C TRP A 598 13.79 -24.64 7.30
N ASN A 599 13.25 -25.60 6.54
CA ASN A 599 13.95 -26.81 6.12
C ASN A 599 14.80 -26.55 4.88
N ASP A 600 14.65 -25.39 4.25
CA ASP A 600 15.50 -24.92 3.16
C ASP A 600 16.87 -24.45 3.64
N ILE A 601 16.99 -24.06 4.91
CA ILE A 601 18.20 -23.41 5.46
C ILE A 601 19.50 -24.21 5.23
N PRO A 602 19.55 -25.56 5.39
CA PRO A 602 20.76 -26.31 5.10
C PRO A 602 21.26 -26.15 3.65
N ASP A 603 20.35 -26.17 2.67
CA ASP A 603 20.68 -25.98 1.25
C ASP A 603 20.90 -24.51 0.89
N LEU A 604 20.18 -23.58 1.53
CA LEU A 604 20.41 -22.14 1.47
C LEU A 604 21.85 -21.78 1.87
N ILE A 605 22.34 -22.31 2.99
CA ILE A 605 23.72 -22.07 3.47
C ILE A 605 24.75 -22.78 2.57
N ALA A 606 24.42 -23.94 2.01
CA ALA A 606 25.28 -24.60 1.02
C ALA A 606 25.41 -23.75 -0.26
N ALA A 607 24.31 -23.17 -0.74
CA ALA A 607 24.29 -22.24 -1.86
C ALA A 607 25.10 -20.97 -1.57
N TRP A 608 24.99 -20.42 -0.36
CA TRP A 608 25.78 -19.24 0.03
C TRP A 608 27.28 -19.56 0.00
N ARG A 609 27.69 -20.75 0.48
CA ARG A 609 29.08 -21.21 0.41
C ARG A 609 29.57 -21.33 -1.03
N ASP A 610 28.75 -21.83 -1.96
CA ASP A 610 29.08 -21.91 -3.40
C ASP A 610 29.47 -20.53 -3.96
N ARG A 611 28.74 -19.46 -3.56
CA ARG A 611 29.04 -18.09 -3.98
C ARG A 611 30.21 -17.45 -3.25
N ASN A 612 30.52 -17.90 -2.04
CA ASN A 612 31.53 -17.29 -1.17
C ASN A 612 32.83 -18.12 -1.04
N GLY A 613 33.18 -18.87 -2.09
CA GLY A 613 34.46 -19.60 -2.19
C GLY A 613 34.54 -20.92 -1.42
N GLY A 614 33.40 -21.41 -0.91
CA GLY A 614 33.24 -22.72 -0.31
C GLY A 614 32.99 -23.83 -1.34
N PRO A 615 32.58 -25.03 -0.87
CA PRO A 615 32.21 -26.14 -1.75
C PRO A 615 31.01 -25.79 -2.64
N ALA A 616 31.02 -26.31 -3.88
CA ALA A 616 29.88 -26.17 -4.78
C ALA A 616 28.62 -26.81 -4.19
N TRP A 617 27.49 -26.13 -4.32
CA TRP A 617 26.20 -26.63 -3.88
C TRP A 617 25.65 -27.65 -4.87
N ASN A 618 25.42 -28.87 -4.40
CA ASN A 618 24.74 -29.90 -5.19
C ASN A 618 23.24 -29.80 -4.95
N ALA A 619 22.59 -28.86 -5.64
CA ALA A 619 21.16 -28.62 -5.52
C ALA A 619 20.35 -29.92 -5.67
N PRO A 620 19.41 -30.23 -4.75
CA PRO A 620 18.54 -31.39 -4.87
C PRO A 620 17.62 -31.32 -6.10
N ASP A 621 17.20 -32.46 -6.64
CA ASP A 621 16.14 -32.50 -7.64
C ASP A 621 14.81 -32.07 -7.04
N GLY A 622 13.96 -31.46 -7.86
CA GLY A 622 12.62 -31.06 -7.46
C GLY A 622 11.73 -32.26 -7.12
N ASN A 623 10.75 -32.05 -6.26
CA ASN A 623 9.71 -33.03 -6.01
C ASN A 623 8.66 -33.05 -7.14
N ALA A 624 7.54 -33.74 -6.90
CA ALA A 624 6.44 -33.82 -7.87
C ALA A 624 5.79 -32.47 -8.18
N GLU A 625 5.68 -31.56 -7.20
CA GLU A 625 5.15 -30.21 -7.43
C GLU A 625 6.04 -29.43 -8.40
N LEU A 626 7.36 -29.62 -8.33
CA LEU A 626 8.34 -29.04 -9.26
C LEU A 626 8.61 -29.93 -10.49
N ASN A 627 7.68 -30.82 -10.84
CA ASN A 627 7.78 -31.72 -12.00
C ASN A 627 9.06 -32.57 -12.07
N HIS A 628 9.66 -32.90 -10.91
CA HIS A 628 10.95 -33.59 -10.85
C HIS A 628 12.07 -32.89 -11.63
N ALA A 629 12.04 -31.55 -11.65
CA ALA A 629 13.04 -30.78 -12.38
C ALA A 629 14.45 -31.01 -11.79
N PRO A 630 15.48 -31.21 -12.64
CA PRO A 630 16.82 -31.51 -12.15
C PRO A 630 17.39 -30.37 -11.31
N GLY A 631 18.02 -30.68 -10.18
CA GLY A 631 18.64 -29.69 -9.30
C GLY A 631 19.73 -28.88 -10.00
N SER A 632 20.39 -29.45 -11.01
CA SER A 632 21.36 -28.74 -11.85
C SER A 632 20.80 -27.52 -12.58
N THR A 633 19.46 -27.40 -12.68
CA THR A 633 18.79 -26.25 -13.30
C THR A 633 18.40 -25.15 -12.30
N ALA A 634 18.68 -25.34 -11.00
CA ALA A 634 18.51 -24.31 -9.99
C ALA A 634 19.44 -23.12 -10.26
N CYS A 635 19.00 -21.91 -9.89
CA CYS A 635 19.74 -20.68 -9.98
C CYS A 635 19.68 -19.98 -8.62
N ILE A 636 20.84 -19.82 -7.98
CA ILE A 636 20.94 -19.33 -6.61
C ILE A 636 20.34 -17.93 -6.48
N GLU A 637 20.66 -17.04 -7.40
CA GLU A 637 20.18 -15.65 -7.42
C GLU A 637 18.66 -15.56 -7.60
N ILE A 638 18.05 -16.48 -8.36
CA ILE A 638 16.58 -16.50 -8.53
C ILE A 638 15.85 -17.05 -7.31
N LEU A 639 16.48 -17.99 -6.60
CA LEU A 639 15.95 -18.59 -5.38
C LEU A 639 16.20 -17.71 -4.16
N GLY A 640 17.31 -16.96 -4.14
CA GLY A 640 17.87 -16.37 -2.92
C GLY A 640 17.86 -14.85 -2.83
N ASP A 641 17.70 -14.11 -3.93
CA ASP A 641 17.64 -12.63 -3.87
C ASP A 641 16.28 -12.18 -3.30
N PHE A 642 16.23 -11.97 -1.99
CA PHE A 642 14.99 -11.66 -1.27
C PHE A 642 14.77 -10.15 -1.14
N ASN A 643 15.84 -9.36 -1.09
CA ASN A 643 15.76 -7.89 -1.02
C ASN A 643 15.72 -7.21 -2.41
N CYS A 644 15.78 -8.00 -3.49
CA CYS A 644 15.76 -7.58 -4.89
C CYS A 644 16.92 -6.66 -5.31
N ASP A 645 18.07 -6.75 -4.64
CA ASP A 645 19.27 -5.99 -5.01
C ASP A 645 20.09 -6.63 -6.14
N GLY A 646 19.74 -7.86 -6.53
CA GLY A 646 20.33 -8.63 -7.62
C GLY A 646 21.45 -9.58 -7.21
N ASN A 647 21.81 -9.60 -5.94
CA ASN A 647 22.78 -10.52 -5.36
C ASN A 647 22.09 -11.56 -4.49
N PHE A 648 22.83 -12.64 -4.24
CA PHE A 648 22.56 -13.52 -3.12
C PHE A 648 23.73 -13.46 -2.15
N ASP A 649 23.55 -12.79 -1.02
CA ASP A 649 24.60 -12.54 -0.04
C ASP A 649 24.15 -12.73 1.42
N GLU A 650 24.94 -12.22 2.37
CA GLU A 650 24.64 -12.33 3.81
C GLU A 650 23.32 -11.66 4.21
N GLN A 651 22.93 -10.58 3.52
CA GLN A 651 21.68 -9.87 3.80
C GLN A 651 20.47 -10.73 3.45
N ASP A 652 20.54 -11.54 2.39
CA ASP A 652 19.48 -12.48 2.04
C ASP A 652 19.36 -13.63 3.05
N ILE A 653 20.49 -14.11 3.59
CA ILE A 653 20.44 -15.10 4.67
C ILE A 653 19.78 -14.52 5.91
N ARG A 654 20.08 -13.27 6.25
CA ARG A 654 19.41 -12.57 7.36
C ARG A 654 17.93 -12.38 7.07
N TYR A 655 17.57 -11.92 5.87
CA TYR A 655 16.17 -11.79 5.45
C TYR A 655 15.42 -13.12 5.61
N PHE A 656 16.03 -14.23 5.19
CA PHE A 656 15.40 -15.54 5.32
C PHE A 656 15.18 -15.94 6.78
N ALA A 657 16.21 -15.82 7.62
CA ALA A 657 16.15 -16.17 9.04
C ALA A 657 15.16 -15.28 9.82
N ASP A 658 15.02 -14.03 9.41
CA ASP A 658 14.19 -13.02 10.08
C ASP A 658 12.73 -12.99 9.60
N GLY A 659 12.47 -13.36 8.34
CA GLY A 659 11.17 -13.13 7.71
C GLY A 659 10.60 -14.30 6.92
N LEU A 660 11.36 -15.34 6.62
CA LEU A 660 10.94 -16.45 5.76
C LEU A 660 11.10 -17.85 6.40
N SER A 661 11.56 -17.93 7.65
CA SER A 661 11.71 -19.18 8.42
C SER A 661 10.38 -19.69 8.95
N ILE A 662 9.48 -20.01 8.02
CA ILE A 662 8.13 -20.50 8.32
C ILE A 662 8.19 -21.90 8.93
N ASP A 663 7.40 -22.14 9.98
CA ASP A 663 7.20 -23.48 10.53
C ASP A 663 6.38 -24.33 9.52
N PRO A 664 6.94 -25.41 8.95
CA PRO A 664 6.24 -26.29 8.02
C PRO A 664 5.00 -26.95 8.63
N ALA A 665 4.90 -27.06 9.96
CA ALA A 665 3.72 -27.59 10.64
C ALA A 665 2.53 -26.60 10.65
N SER A 666 2.77 -25.31 10.36
CA SER A 666 1.74 -24.28 10.39
C SER A 666 0.80 -24.29 9.17
N GLY A 667 1.19 -24.98 8.09
CA GLY A 667 0.40 -25.06 6.85
C GLY A 667 0.03 -23.68 6.30
N SER A 668 -1.26 -23.46 6.02
CA SER A 668 -1.74 -22.19 5.47
C SER A 668 -1.66 -21.00 6.43
N ALA A 669 -1.43 -21.21 7.73
CA ALA A 669 -1.23 -20.11 8.67
C ALA A 669 0.16 -19.45 8.52
N ARG A 670 1.13 -20.18 7.96
CA ARG A 670 2.49 -19.70 7.63
C ARG A 670 3.12 -18.90 8.78
N LEU A 671 3.16 -19.53 9.96
CA LEU A 671 3.70 -18.91 11.16
C LEU A 671 5.23 -18.84 11.08
N LEU A 672 5.78 -17.64 11.16
CA LEU A 672 7.21 -17.36 11.23
C LEU A 672 7.75 -17.81 12.60
N ASN A 673 8.94 -18.40 12.60
CA ASN A 673 9.71 -18.63 13.82
C ASN A 673 11.15 -18.14 13.59
N ARG A 674 11.44 -16.90 14.04
CA ARG A 674 12.75 -16.28 13.87
C ARG A 674 13.83 -17.02 14.64
N LYS A 675 13.55 -17.39 15.91
CA LYS A 675 14.49 -18.13 16.76
C LYS A 675 15.04 -19.37 16.07
N GLU A 676 14.15 -20.23 15.57
CA GLU A 676 14.56 -21.44 14.86
C GLU A 676 15.28 -21.12 13.53
N GLY A 677 14.85 -20.07 12.81
CA GLY A 677 15.54 -19.58 11.62
C GLY A 677 17.02 -19.29 11.86
N PHE A 678 17.32 -18.43 12.83
CA PHE A 678 18.69 -18.07 13.18
C PHE A 678 19.48 -19.26 13.76
N VAL A 679 18.87 -20.09 14.62
CA VAL A 679 19.51 -21.31 15.16
C VAL A 679 19.94 -22.25 14.03
N ARG A 680 19.09 -22.44 13.02
CA ARG A 680 19.38 -23.31 11.87
C ARG A 680 20.45 -22.75 10.96
N VAL A 681 20.47 -21.43 10.74
CA VAL A 681 21.52 -20.78 9.95
C VAL A 681 22.89 -21.08 10.57
N ASP A 682 23.05 -20.82 11.87
CA ASP A 682 24.31 -21.08 12.57
C ASP A 682 24.66 -22.57 12.62
N THR A 683 23.64 -23.44 12.80
CA THR A 683 23.85 -24.89 12.82
C THR A 683 24.33 -25.43 11.46
N ALA A 684 23.73 -24.97 10.36
CA ALA A 684 24.13 -25.34 9.00
C ALA A 684 25.50 -24.75 8.61
N PHE A 685 25.81 -23.53 9.11
CA PHE A 685 27.10 -22.92 8.93
C PHE A 685 28.21 -23.56 9.79
N GLY A 686 27.85 -24.10 10.95
CA GLY A 686 28.77 -24.69 11.93
C GLY A 686 29.42 -23.65 12.85
N GLY A 687 28.73 -22.55 13.16
CA GLY A 687 29.21 -21.46 14.01
C GLY A 687 28.40 -20.18 13.84
N ASN A 688 28.91 -19.08 14.41
CA ASN A 688 28.34 -17.73 14.26
C ASN A 688 28.44 -17.27 12.79
N PHE A 689 27.35 -17.39 12.04
CA PHE A 689 27.33 -17.05 10.61
C PHE A 689 27.53 -15.55 10.38
N PHE A 690 26.82 -14.70 11.13
CA PHE A 690 26.82 -13.24 10.96
C PHE A 690 28.00 -12.54 11.65
N GLY A 691 28.87 -13.27 12.33
CA GLY A 691 30.01 -12.69 13.04
C GLY A 691 29.65 -11.78 14.22
N THR A 692 28.40 -11.83 14.68
CA THR A 692 27.85 -10.98 15.73
C THR A 692 28.62 -11.12 17.05
N THR A 693 28.93 -10.00 17.69
CA THR A 693 29.60 -9.97 19.00
C THR A 693 28.61 -9.68 20.13
N LEU A 694 28.93 -10.10 21.35
CA LEU A 694 28.11 -9.84 22.53
C LEU A 694 28.72 -8.71 23.37
N ALA A 695 27.89 -7.90 24.00
CA ALA A 695 28.37 -6.86 24.89
C ALA A 695 29.13 -7.43 26.09
N ASN A 696 28.56 -8.46 26.71
CA ASN A 696 29.16 -9.22 27.78
C ASN A 696 30.43 -9.95 27.29
N PRO A 697 31.62 -9.54 27.74
CA PRO A 697 32.88 -10.16 27.33
C PRO A 697 33.07 -11.58 27.87
N ASN A 698 32.27 -11.98 28.87
CA ASN A 698 32.30 -13.30 29.47
C ASN A 698 31.29 -14.28 28.84
N ALA A 699 30.35 -13.77 28.03
CA ALA A 699 29.36 -14.59 27.34
C ALA A 699 29.99 -15.38 26.18
N ALA A 700 29.54 -16.61 25.99
CA ALA A 700 29.91 -17.42 24.84
C ALA A 700 28.80 -17.37 23.79
N TYR A 701 29.13 -17.06 22.54
CA TYR A 701 28.14 -17.09 21.46
C TYR A 701 27.45 -18.45 21.35
N THR A 702 26.11 -18.47 21.40
CA THR A 702 25.27 -19.65 21.21
C THR A 702 24.60 -19.59 19.83
N PRO A 703 24.34 -20.75 19.17
CA PRO A 703 23.64 -20.76 17.88
C PRO A 703 22.32 -20.00 17.95
N GLY A 704 22.11 -19.11 16.98
CA GLY A 704 20.93 -18.27 16.86
C GLY A 704 20.99 -16.96 17.65
N ALA A 705 22.07 -16.67 18.39
CA ALA A 705 22.20 -15.44 19.17
C ALA A 705 22.11 -14.17 18.31
N SER A 706 22.58 -14.20 17.06
CA SER A 706 22.53 -13.06 16.11
C SER A 706 21.14 -12.47 15.85
N ARG A 707 20.05 -13.16 16.25
CA ARG A 707 18.69 -12.60 16.16
C ARG A 707 18.45 -11.44 17.13
N GLY A 708 19.28 -11.33 18.17
CA GLY A 708 19.25 -10.25 19.15
C GLY A 708 19.96 -8.98 18.70
N ASP A 709 20.66 -9.01 17.56
CA ASP A 709 21.27 -7.83 16.93
C ASP A 709 20.22 -7.24 15.98
N VAL A 710 19.48 -6.25 16.49
CA VAL A 710 18.28 -5.63 15.87
C VAL A 710 18.36 -4.11 15.85
N ALA A 711 19.32 -3.52 16.55
CA ALA A 711 19.54 -2.08 16.66
C ALA A 711 21.04 -1.73 16.53
N GLY A 712 21.35 -0.43 16.69
CA GLY A 712 22.72 0.11 16.61
C GLY A 712 23.12 0.63 15.23
N ALA A 713 22.43 0.21 14.15
CA ALA A 713 22.66 0.74 12.81
C ALA A 713 22.24 2.22 12.67
N VAL A 714 22.53 2.82 11.51
CA VAL A 714 22.15 4.20 11.18
C VAL A 714 20.64 4.42 11.21
N GLY A 715 19.86 3.39 10.91
CA GLY A 715 18.41 3.39 10.99
C GLY A 715 17.86 1.97 10.84
N THR A 716 16.53 1.87 10.93
CA THR A 716 15.79 0.61 10.73
C THR A 716 14.82 0.77 9.57
N THR A 717 14.49 -0.31 8.88
CA THR A 717 13.32 -0.34 7.98
C THR A 717 12.38 -1.42 8.49
N PRO A 718 11.55 -1.09 9.51
CA PRO A 718 10.68 -2.07 10.14
C PRO A 718 9.91 -2.87 9.09
N ASN A 719 9.98 -4.19 9.21
CA ASN A 719 9.23 -5.14 8.38
C ASN A 719 9.53 -5.19 6.86
N PHE A 720 10.47 -4.40 6.33
CA PHE A 720 10.99 -4.57 4.96
C PHE A 720 12.24 -5.45 4.94
N GLN A 721 13.43 -4.85 5.03
CA GLN A 721 14.69 -5.56 5.14
C GLN A 721 15.21 -5.40 6.57
N PRO A 722 15.65 -6.49 7.25
CA PRO A 722 16.19 -6.39 8.60
C PRO A 722 17.60 -5.76 8.56
N ILE A 723 17.67 -4.43 8.55
CA ILE A 723 18.91 -3.63 8.47
C ILE A 723 19.30 -2.95 9.79
N GLY A 724 18.50 -3.13 10.84
CA GLY A 724 18.71 -2.44 12.13
C GLY A 724 19.99 -2.83 12.86
N HIS A 725 20.57 -3.96 12.49
CA HIS A 725 21.71 -4.61 13.13
C HIS A 725 23.05 -3.92 12.85
N ASP A 726 23.97 -3.89 13.82
CA ASP A 726 25.32 -3.29 13.68
C ASP A 726 26.48 -4.28 13.88
N GLY A 727 26.17 -5.55 14.14
CA GLY A 727 27.13 -6.61 14.41
C GLY A 727 27.46 -6.80 15.90
N ARG A 728 26.77 -6.10 16.80
CA ARG A 728 26.95 -6.23 18.24
C ARG A 728 25.60 -6.23 18.94
N ILE A 729 25.42 -7.18 19.86
CA ILE A 729 24.27 -7.21 20.75
C ILE A 729 24.64 -6.45 22.02
N ASP A 730 23.98 -5.33 22.29
CA ASP A 730 24.20 -4.49 23.45
C ASP A 730 22.93 -3.80 23.99
N ALA A 731 23.10 -2.75 24.78
CA ALA A 731 22.00 -2.02 25.41
C ALA A 731 21.01 -1.43 24.39
N ALA A 732 21.48 -1.04 23.21
CA ALA A 732 20.61 -0.48 22.17
C ALA A 732 19.60 -1.50 21.66
N ASP A 733 19.97 -2.78 21.59
CA ASP A 733 19.07 -3.85 21.19
C ASP A 733 17.99 -4.11 22.24
N ILE A 734 18.37 -4.09 23.53
CA ILE A 734 17.43 -4.27 24.64
C ILE A 734 16.37 -3.16 24.60
N ASP A 735 16.81 -1.91 24.48
CA ASP A 735 15.93 -0.74 24.37
C ASP A 735 14.98 -0.84 23.17
N TYR A 736 15.49 -1.34 22.03
CA TYR A 736 14.69 -1.52 20.82
C TYR A 736 13.62 -2.59 20.97
N VAL A 737 13.92 -3.70 21.66
CA VAL A 737 12.92 -4.74 21.95
C VAL A 737 11.82 -4.18 22.85
N TYR A 738 12.16 -3.47 23.93
CA TYR A 738 11.17 -2.79 24.79
C TYR A 738 10.25 -1.85 24.01
N ALA A 739 10.81 -1.02 23.11
CA ALA A 739 10.03 -0.08 22.31
C ALA A 739 9.01 -0.77 21.37
N ASN A 740 9.25 -2.05 21.04
CA ASN A 740 8.50 -2.81 20.04
C ASN A 740 7.54 -3.84 20.64
N PHE A 741 7.22 -3.77 21.94
CA PHE A 741 6.23 -4.69 22.53
C PHE A 741 4.90 -4.70 21.77
N VAL A 742 4.39 -5.91 21.53
CA VAL A 742 3.17 -6.29 20.80
C VAL A 742 2.60 -7.56 21.43
N SER A 743 1.38 -7.49 21.95
CA SER A 743 0.74 -8.63 22.63
C SER A 743 0.30 -9.78 21.71
N ASP A 744 0.05 -9.48 20.43
CA ASP A 744 -0.34 -10.44 19.40
C ASP A 744 -0.06 -9.83 18.02
N TRP A 745 0.91 -10.36 17.28
CA TRP A 745 1.25 -9.84 15.95
C TRP A 745 0.07 -9.96 14.97
N SER A 746 -0.79 -10.95 15.11
CA SER A 746 -1.94 -11.13 14.21
C SER A 746 -3.00 -10.05 14.39
N ASP A 747 -3.00 -9.32 15.52
CA ASP A 747 -3.81 -8.13 15.72
C ASP A 747 -3.17 -6.91 15.06
N THR A 748 -3.82 -6.42 14.01
CA THR A 748 -3.35 -5.25 13.26
C THR A 748 -3.33 -3.98 14.12
N PHE A 749 -4.18 -3.87 15.14
CA PHE A 749 -4.16 -2.71 16.05
C PHE A 749 -2.92 -2.71 16.95
N ALA A 750 -2.44 -3.88 17.34
CA ALA A 750 -1.25 -4.01 18.17
C ALA A 750 0.03 -3.89 17.32
N ALA A 751 0.05 -4.47 16.13
CA ALA A 751 1.24 -4.56 15.28
C ALA A 751 1.55 -3.30 14.45
N VAL A 752 0.60 -2.39 14.25
CA VAL A 752 0.82 -1.20 13.41
C VAL A 752 1.97 -0.33 13.95
N GLY A 753 2.97 -0.08 13.11
CA GLY A 753 4.16 0.71 13.47
C GLY A 753 5.18 -0.01 14.35
N LYS A 754 5.05 -1.33 14.51
CA LYS A 754 5.96 -2.18 15.32
C LYS A 754 6.83 -3.05 14.44
N ASP A 755 7.98 -3.47 14.95
CA ASP A 755 8.96 -4.28 14.21
C ASP A 755 9.01 -5.73 14.70
N LEU A 756 8.53 -6.68 13.89
CA LEU A 756 8.52 -8.10 14.27
C LEU A 756 9.94 -8.69 14.42
N SER A 757 10.98 -8.01 13.92
CA SER A 757 12.36 -8.42 14.17
C SER A 757 12.72 -8.44 15.67
N CYS A 758 11.90 -7.85 16.54
CA CYS A 758 12.06 -7.90 18.00
C CYS A 758 11.53 -9.19 18.67
N ASP A 759 10.84 -10.09 17.95
CA ASP A 759 10.41 -11.39 18.49
C ASP A 759 11.61 -12.34 18.63
N MET A 760 12.12 -12.48 19.85
CA MET A 760 13.30 -13.27 20.20
C MET A 760 12.95 -14.71 20.53
N THR A 761 11.70 -14.98 20.92
CA THR A 761 11.23 -16.32 21.29
C THR A 761 10.66 -17.10 20.11
N GLY A 762 10.28 -16.40 19.03
CA GLY A 762 9.69 -16.96 17.81
C GLY A 762 8.23 -17.36 17.96
N ASP A 763 7.48 -16.67 18.82
CA ASP A 763 6.08 -16.99 19.14
C ASP A 763 5.06 -15.95 18.59
N LEU A 764 5.52 -14.99 17.78
CA LEU A 764 4.73 -13.88 17.22
C LEU A 764 4.16 -12.92 18.26
N VAL A 765 4.74 -12.91 19.46
CA VAL A 765 4.51 -11.92 20.50
C VAL A 765 5.84 -11.21 20.74
N ILE A 766 5.78 -9.92 21.05
CA ILE A 766 6.94 -9.16 21.52
C ILE A 766 6.58 -8.68 22.92
N ASP A 767 7.13 -9.33 23.94
CA ASP A 767 6.86 -9.04 25.33
C ASP A 767 8.11 -9.20 26.20
N GLN A 768 7.93 -9.16 27.52
CA GLN A 768 9.01 -9.29 28.48
C GLN A 768 9.82 -10.59 28.31
N ARG A 769 9.23 -11.67 27.76
CA ARG A 769 9.92 -12.93 27.48
C ARG A 769 10.99 -12.76 26.41
N ASP A 770 10.80 -11.85 25.46
CA ASP A 770 11.80 -11.56 24.43
C ASP A 770 13.00 -10.83 25.00
N VAL A 771 12.77 -9.88 25.91
CA VAL A 771 13.86 -9.21 26.64
C VAL A 771 14.59 -10.21 27.53
N CYS A 772 13.86 -11.11 28.20
CA CYS A 772 14.46 -12.15 29.03
C CYS A 772 15.36 -13.10 28.25
N GLU A 773 14.91 -13.53 27.08
CA GLU A 773 15.73 -14.33 26.16
C GLU A 773 16.97 -13.53 25.70
N LEU A 774 16.82 -12.23 25.41
CA LEU A 774 17.94 -11.36 25.01
C LEU A 774 18.98 -11.19 26.13
N VAL A 775 18.55 -10.88 27.34
CA VAL A 775 19.45 -10.60 28.49
C VAL A 775 20.08 -11.88 29.03
N ARG A 776 19.27 -12.92 29.31
CA ARG A 776 19.72 -14.10 30.05
C ARG A 776 20.26 -15.21 29.14
N ASP A 777 19.64 -15.44 27.99
CA ASP A 777 20.05 -16.55 27.11
C ASP A 777 21.08 -16.12 26.07
N ILE A 778 20.92 -14.93 25.48
CA ILE A 778 21.83 -14.39 24.47
C ILE A 778 23.03 -13.68 25.11
N LEU A 779 22.78 -12.62 25.90
CA LEU A 779 23.84 -11.84 26.55
C LEU A 779 24.45 -12.53 27.77
N GLN A 780 23.81 -13.59 28.29
CA GLN A 780 24.30 -14.40 29.42
C GLN A 780 24.69 -13.55 30.63
N THR A 781 23.90 -12.50 30.89
CA THR A 781 23.96 -11.69 32.09
C THR A 781 22.59 -11.69 32.77
N ASP A 782 22.37 -10.82 33.75
CA ASP A 782 21.10 -10.67 34.43
C ASP A 782 20.67 -9.21 34.48
N PHE A 783 19.40 -9.00 34.79
CA PHE A 783 18.83 -7.68 35.02
C PHE A 783 19.55 -7.05 36.22
N GLY A 784 20.04 -5.82 36.05
CA GLY A 784 20.95 -5.19 37.01
C GLY A 784 22.34 -4.90 36.46
N ASP A 785 22.78 -5.57 35.39
CA ASP A 785 24.07 -5.33 34.73
C ASP A 785 23.93 -4.19 33.70
N ALA A 786 23.90 -2.95 34.19
CA ALA A 786 23.68 -1.76 33.35
C ALA A 786 24.79 -1.57 32.30
N ASN A 787 26.02 -1.97 32.62
CA ASN A 787 27.17 -1.77 31.74
C ASN A 787 27.46 -2.98 30.81
N LEU A 788 26.74 -4.09 31.01
CA LEU A 788 26.85 -5.35 30.28
C LEU A 788 28.26 -5.96 30.33
N ASP A 789 28.97 -5.88 31.46
CA ASP A 789 30.29 -6.52 31.64
C ASP A 789 30.20 -7.96 32.16
N GLY A 790 28.98 -8.44 32.41
CA GLY A 790 28.66 -9.80 32.84
C GLY A 790 28.66 -9.99 34.35
N VAL A 791 28.81 -8.93 35.15
CA VAL A 791 28.65 -8.98 36.60
C VAL A 791 27.75 -7.83 37.09
N ILE A 792 26.90 -8.12 38.06
CA ILE A 792 26.15 -7.08 38.77
C ILE A 792 26.99 -6.65 39.97
N ASP A 793 27.48 -5.41 39.97
CA ASP A 793 28.30 -4.90 41.07
C ASP A 793 28.02 -3.42 41.43
N SER A 794 28.91 -2.84 42.24
CA SER A 794 28.79 -1.45 42.69
C SER A 794 28.85 -0.41 41.56
N VAL A 795 29.42 -0.76 40.41
CA VAL A 795 29.47 0.10 39.22
C VAL A 795 28.08 0.24 38.63
N ASP A 796 27.33 -0.86 38.49
CA ASP A 796 25.96 -0.81 37.96
C ASP A 796 25.03 -0.06 38.89
N ARG A 797 25.15 -0.32 40.19
CA ARG A 797 24.38 0.42 41.20
C ARG A 797 24.68 1.92 41.14
N GLN A 798 25.93 2.31 40.89
CA GLN A 798 26.28 3.72 40.75
C GLN A 798 25.67 4.34 39.49
N ILE A 799 25.58 3.61 38.37
CA ILE A 799 24.90 4.06 37.15
C ILE A 799 23.43 4.38 37.46
N VAL A 800 22.72 3.45 38.10
CA VAL A 800 21.30 3.64 38.47
C VAL A 800 21.14 4.86 39.40
N LEU A 801 21.95 4.95 40.46
CA LEU A 801 21.89 6.07 41.41
C LEU A 801 22.20 7.42 40.76
N ASP A 802 23.15 7.47 39.84
CA ASP A 802 23.50 8.68 39.10
C ASP A 802 22.35 9.13 38.20
N SER A 803 21.68 8.18 37.54
CA SER A 803 20.48 8.44 36.71
C SER A 803 19.29 8.91 37.53
N ILE A 804 19.05 8.34 38.72
CA ILE A 804 17.99 8.82 39.65
C ILE A 804 18.29 10.25 40.10
N ALA A 805 19.54 10.54 40.46
CA ALA A 805 19.95 11.86 40.93
C ALA A 805 19.95 12.90 39.81
N ASN A 806 20.30 12.50 38.58
CA ASN A 806 20.40 13.35 37.40
C ASN A 806 19.82 12.64 36.16
N PRO A 807 18.47 12.67 35.99
CA PRO A 807 17.82 11.96 34.90
C PRO A 807 18.38 12.34 33.52
N PRO A 808 18.85 11.37 32.72
CA PRO A 808 19.40 11.62 31.41
C PRO A 808 18.31 12.04 30.41
N ALA A 809 18.72 12.65 29.30
CA ALA A 809 17.78 13.05 28.24
C ALA A 809 17.25 11.85 27.43
N VAL A 810 18.00 10.75 27.43
CA VAL A 810 17.62 9.46 26.84
C VAL A 810 17.75 8.44 27.97
N VAL A 811 16.65 7.77 28.28
CA VAL A 811 16.57 6.71 29.29
C VAL A 811 16.49 5.37 28.57
N GLY A 812 17.17 4.36 29.12
CA GLY A 812 17.25 3.00 28.59
C GLY A 812 18.19 2.14 29.46
N TRP A 813 18.48 0.93 29.00
CA TRP A 813 19.24 -0.09 29.72
C TRP A 813 20.57 0.43 30.25
N ALA A 814 21.35 1.10 29.41
CA ALA A 814 22.68 1.63 29.77
C ALA A 814 22.63 2.71 30.86
N THR A 815 21.44 3.27 31.14
CA THR A 815 21.22 4.23 32.24
C THR A 815 20.64 3.58 33.49
N GLY A 816 20.34 2.28 33.43
CA GLY A 816 19.75 1.50 34.50
C GLY A 816 18.23 1.42 34.47
N ASP A 817 17.57 1.62 33.33
CA ASP A 817 16.13 1.33 33.16
C ASP A 817 15.97 -0.16 32.82
N PHE A 818 15.80 -0.99 33.84
CA PHE A 818 15.79 -2.45 33.70
C PHE A 818 14.39 -3.03 33.47
N ASN A 819 13.32 -2.26 33.74
CA ASN A 819 11.95 -2.67 33.44
C ASN A 819 11.43 -2.07 32.11
N GLY A 820 12.17 -1.14 31.50
CA GLY A 820 11.83 -0.53 30.22
C GLY A 820 10.66 0.45 30.29
N ASP A 821 10.34 0.98 31.48
CA ASP A 821 9.21 1.91 31.67
C ASP A 821 9.53 3.37 31.25
N GLY A 822 10.78 3.62 30.84
CA GLY A 822 11.29 4.91 30.42
C GLY A 822 11.73 5.81 31.59
N VAL A 823 11.80 5.28 32.82
CA VAL A 823 12.11 6.03 34.05
C VAL A 823 13.00 5.23 34.99
N VAL A 824 14.28 5.61 35.10
CA VAL A 824 15.16 5.05 36.15
C VAL A 824 14.72 5.51 37.54
N ASN A 825 14.25 4.57 38.37
CA ASN A 825 13.72 4.82 39.69
C ASN A 825 14.05 3.70 40.71
N HIS A 826 13.32 3.64 41.83
CA HIS A 826 13.59 2.64 42.87
C HIS A 826 13.20 1.22 42.44
N LEU A 827 12.35 1.05 41.42
CA LEU A 827 12.09 -0.23 40.78
C LEU A 827 13.35 -0.84 40.18
N ASP A 828 14.13 -0.03 39.47
CA ASP A 828 15.35 -0.49 38.84
C ASP A 828 16.41 -0.87 39.87
N LEU A 829 16.48 -0.15 40.98
CA LEU A 829 17.32 -0.55 42.12
C LEU A 829 16.86 -1.90 42.69
N ALA A 830 15.56 -2.11 42.85
CA ALA A 830 15.02 -3.38 43.34
C ALA A 830 15.27 -4.55 42.37
N ILE A 831 15.24 -4.29 41.05
CA ILE A 831 15.62 -5.26 40.02
C ILE A 831 17.12 -5.56 40.11
N LEU A 832 17.97 -4.53 40.21
CA LEU A 832 19.42 -4.68 40.35
C LEU A 832 19.82 -5.50 41.58
N ASP A 833 19.14 -5.28 42.71
CA ASP A 833 19.39 -6.01 43.95
C ASP A 833 18.82 -7.45 43.93
N GLY A 834 18.10 -7.83 42.85
CA GLY A 834 17.47 -9.14 42.69
C GLY A 834 16.19 -9.32 43.53
N ALA A 835 15.64 -8.23 44.09
CA ALA A 835 14.39 -8.25 44.82
C ALA A 835 13.18 -8.43 43.88
N ILE A 836 13.26 -7.91 42.66
CA ILE A 836 12.29 -8.09 41.58
C ILE A 836 12.99 -8.81 40.42
N ASP A 837 12.33 -9.82 39.83
CA ASP A 837 12.82 -10.50 38.63
C ASP A 837 11.79 -10.36 37.50
N PRO A 838 12.06 -9.47 36.51
CA PRO A 838 11.17 -9.23 35.36
C PRO A 838 10.82 -10.49 34.55
N CYS A 839 11.64 -11.54 34.58
CA CYS A 839 11.42 -12.75 33.78
C CYS A 839 10.59 -13.83 34.45
N THR A 840 10.35 -13.72 35.75
CA THR A 840 9.56 -14.74 36.48
C THR A 840 8.12 -14.32 36.70
N GLY A 841 7.75 -13.08 36.32
CA GLY A 841 6.45 -12.49 36.64
C GLY A 841 6.21 -12.39 38.15
N ARG A 842 7.25 -12.56 38.98
CA ARG A 842 7.15 -12.37 40.43
C ARG A 842 7.14 -10.89 40.69
N CYS A 843 5.95 -10.39 40.94
CA CYS A 843 5.73 -9.11 41.57
C CYS A 843 5.75 -9.34 43.09
N PRO A 844 6.81 -8.93 43.82
CA PRO A 844 6.88 -9.20 45.26
C PRO A 844 5.79 -8.49 46.05
N ALA A 845 5.15 -7.49 45.43
CA ALA A 845 3.98 -6.80 45.95
C ALA A 845 2.65 -7.51 45.67
N ASP A 846 2.58 -8.46 44.72
CA ASP A 846 1.41 -9.27 44.42
C ASP A 846 1.39 -10.50 45.35
N LEU A 847 0.52 -10.45 46.35
CA LEU A 847 0.43 -11.39 47.44
C LEU A 847 -0.96 -12.03 47.53
N SER A 848 -2.00 -11.42 46.96
CA SER A 848 -3.39 -11.81 47.20
C SER A 848 -4.38 -11.21 46.19
N GLY A 849 -5.05 -12.04 45.41
CA GLY A 849 -6.16 -11.65 44.52
C GLY A 849 -7.49 -11.36 45.23
N SER A 850 -7.52 -11.28 46.56
CA SER A 850 -8.67 -10.82 47.33
C SER A 850 -8.27 -10.22 48.67
N SER A 851 -9.04 -9.22 49.13
CA SER A 851 -8.91 -8.62 50.46
C SER A 851 -9.73 -9.34 51.55
N ASP A 852 -10.58 -10.32 51.20
CA ASP A 852 -11.41 -11.06 52.16
C ASP A 852 -10.73 -12.36 52.61
N PRO A 853 -10.37 -12.53 53.90
CA PRO A 853 -9.74 -13.76 54.42
C PRO A 853 -10.54 -15.05 54.23
N ASN A 854 -11.81 -14.98 53.82
CA ASN A 854 -12.66 -16.14 53.54
C ASN A 854 -12.73 -16.49 52.05
N ASP A 855 -12.15 -15.66 51.18
CA ASP A 855 -12.08 -15.90 49.75
C ASP A 855 -10.95 -16.90 49.43
N PRO A 856 -11.17 -17.91 48.57
CA PRO A 856 -10.11 -18.78 48.09
C PRO A 856 -8.93 -18.07 47.42
N ALA A 857 -9.10 -16.83 46.95
CA ALA A 857 -8.03 -16.00 46.40
C ALA A 857 -7.21 -15.25 47.47
N TYR A 858 -7.58 -15.32 48.76
CA TYR A 858 -6.83 -14.66 49.84
C TYR A 858 -5.48 -15.32 50.09
N GLY A 859 -4.40 -14.53 49.98
CA GLY A 859 -3.02 -15.01 50.05
C GLY A 859 -2.57 -15.82 48.82
N VAL A 860 -3.27 -15.64 47.70
CA VAL A 860 -2.92 -16.23 46.41
C VAL A 860 -2.66 -15.09 45.41
N PRO A 861 -1.42 -14.88 44.95
CA PRO A 861 -1.09 -13.88 43.94
C PRO A 861 -1.91 -14.04 42.66
N ASP A 862 -2.33 -12.94 42.03
CA ASP A 862 -3.19 -12.94 40.82
C ASP A 862 -2.59 -12.20 39.61
N GLY A 863 -1.38 -11.68 39.75
CA GLY A 863 -0.63 -10.95 38.75
C GLY A 863 -0.79 -9.44 38.81
N VAL A 864 -1.53 -8.88 39.77
CA VAL A 864 -1.78 -7.44 39.88
C VAL A 864 -1.56 -6.96 41.31
N ALA A 865 -0.68 -5.97 41.50
CA ALA A 865 -0.56 -5.28 42.79
C ALA A 865 -1.70 -4.26 42.97
N ASP A 866 -2.70 -4.61 43.77
CA ASP A 866 -3.86 -3.78 44.09
C ASP A 866 -4.18 -3.70 45.60
N ALA A 867 -5.32 -3.11 45.96
CA ALA A 867 -5.67 -2.93 47.37
C ALA A 867 -5.73 -4.26 48.16
N SER A 868 -6.03 -5.37 47.49
CA SER A 868 -6.08 -6.72 48.05
C SER A 868 -4.73 -7.14 48.61
N ASP A 869 -3.65 -6.90 47.88
CA ASP A 869 -2.29 -7.20 48.30
C ASP A 869 -1.84 -6.34 49.46
N PHE A 870 -2.16 -5.04 49.40
CA PHE A 870 -1.84 -4.11 50.48
C PHE A 870 -2.48 -4.54 51.79
N PHE A 871 -3.76 -4.90 51.77
CA PHE A 871 -4.46 -5.35 52.98
C PHE A 871 -3.96 -6.70 53.46
N TYR A 872 -3.68 -7.64 52.54
CA TYR A 872 -3.07 -8.92 52.91
C TYR A 872 -1.69 -8.72 53.55
N TYR A 873 -0.82 -7.91 52.95
CA TYR A 873 0.50 -7.59 53.50
C TYR A 873 0.39 -6.96 54.89
N LEU A 874 -0.50 -5.98 55.06
CA LEU A 874 -0.71 -5.34 56.35
C LEU A 874 -1.09 -6.36 57.43
N ASP A 875 -1.95 -7.32 57.10
CA ASP A 875 -2.31 -8.42 58.00
C ASP A 875 -1.10 -9.31 58.33
N GLN A 876 -0.25 -9.64 57.35
CA GLN A 876 0.98 -10.42 57.56
C GLN A 876 2.03 -9.66 58.39
N PHE A 877 2.19 -8.37 58.11
CA PHE A 877 3.11 -7.46 58.78
C PHE A 877 2.75 -7.32 60.27
N VAL A 878 1.47 -7.05 60.57
CA VAL A 878 0.98 -6.96 61.96
C VAL A 878 1.09 -8.31 62.68
N ALA A 879 0.92 -9.42 61.97
CA ALA A 879 1.13 -10.77 62.51
C ALA A 879 2.61 -11.11 62.77
N GLY A 880 3.55 -10.28 62.31
CA GLY A 880 4.98 -10.56 62.38
C GLY A 880 5.37 -11.80 61.56
N ASN A 881 4.69 -12.05 60.45
CA ASN A 881 4.95 -13.20 59.60
C ASN A 881 6.23 -12.99 58.80
N ILE A 882 7.36 -13.41 59.37
CA ILE A 882 8.69 -13.32 58.75
C ILE A 882 8.73 -13.97 57.35
N ALA A 883 7.88 -14.96 57.07
CA ALA A 883 7.89 -15.60 55.74
C ALA A 883 7.30 -14.72 54.62
N VAL A 884 6.57 -13.67 54.95
CA VAL A 884 5.91 -12.78 53.97
C VAL A 884 6.29 -11.31 54.17
N ALA A 885 6.49 -10.88 55.41
CA ALA A 885 6.64 -9.48 55.77
C ALA A 885 8.08 -9.03 56.05
N ASP A 886 9.06 -9.94 56.11
CA ASP A 886 10.49 -9.62 56.19
C ASP A 886 11.02 -9.51 54.76
N LEU A 887 11.16 -8.27 54.30
CA LEU A 887 11.53 -7.90 52.94
C LEU A 887 12.88 -7.16 52.88
N THR A 888 13.31 -6.48 53.95
CA THR A 888 14.56 -5.72 53.96
C THR A 888 15.17 -5.51 55.35
N GLY A 889 16.51 -5.51 55.40
CA GLY A 889 17.28 -5.15 56.59
C GLY A 889 17.63 -3.66 56.73
N SER A 890 17.17 -2.79 55.81
CA SER A 890 17.43 -1.34 55.89
C SER A 890 16.28 -0.52 55.32
N SER A 891 16.11 0.69 55.83
CA SER A 891 15.20 1.71 55.27
C SER A 891 15.91 2.75 54.41
N ASP A 892 17.24 2.61 54.24
CA ASP A 892 18.03 3.44 53.34
C ASP A 892 18.24 2.70 52.01
N PRO A 893 17.67 3.19 50.88
CA PRO A 893 17.86 2.61 49.55
C PRO A 893 19.33 2.53 49.10
N ASN A 894 20.24 3.26 49.76
CA ASN A 894 21.68 3.23 49.48
C ASN A 894 22.44 2.16 50.28
N ASP A 895 21.77 1.44 51.19
CA ASP A 895 22.38 0.38 52.00
C ASP A 895 22.30 -0.97 51.27
N PRO A 896 23.38 -1.78 51.22
CA PRO A 896 23.35 -3.14 50.67
C PRO A 896 22.35 -4.10 51.33
N ALA A 897 21.80 -3.76 52.51
CA ALA A 897 20.72 -4.51 53.15
C ALA A 897 19.31 -4.10 52.68
N TYR A 898 19.19 -3.06 51.83
CA TYR A 898 17.92 -2.68 51.21
C TYR A 898 17.43 -3.79 50.27
N GLY A 899 16.16 -4.20 50.40
CA GLY A 899 15.58 -5.33 49.66
C GLY A 899 16.06 -6.73 50.05
N VAL A 900 16.89 -6.86 51.10
CA VAL A 900 17.40 -8.15 51.60
C VAL A 900 16.80 -8.47 52.97
N PRO A 901 15.99 -9.53 53.12
CA PRO A 901 15.41 -9.93 54.42
C PRO A 901 16.49 -10.17 55.50
N ASP A 902 16.28 -9.67 56.71
CA ASP A 902 17.27 -9.72 57.81
C ASP A 902 16.85 -10.59 59.01
N GLY A 903 15.67 -11.21 58.92
CA GLY A 903 15.07 -12.02 59.96
C GLY A 903 14.18 -11.25 60.93
N ASN A 904 13.98 -9.95 60.72
CA ASN A 904 13.10 -9.09 61.51
C ASN A 904 11.99 -8.51 60.63
N VAL A 905 10.82 -8.28 61.23
CA VAL A 905 9.74 -7.50 60.60
C VAL A 905 9.66 -6.18 61.35
N ASP A 906 10.08 -5.10 60.72
CA ASP A 906 10.11 -3.76 61.27
C ASP A 906 9.67 -2.67 60.27
N ALA A 907 9.83 -1.39 60.63
CA ALA A 907 9.35 -0.30 59.79
C ALA A 907 10.02 -0.26 58.40
N SER A 908 11.24 -0.79 58.29
CA SER A 908 11.99 -0.85 57.04
C SER A 908 11.26 -1.72 56.02
N ASP A 909 10.76 -2.88 56.43
CA ASP A 909 9.98 -3.78 55.56
C ASP A 909 8.69 -3.14 55.06
N PHE A 910 8.00 -2.42 55.95
CA PHE A 910 6.74 -1.76 55.58
C PHE A 910 6.97 -0.66 54.55
N PHE A 911 8.04 0.13 54.70
CA PHE A 911 8.37 1.17 53.73
C PHE A 911 8.88 0.58 52.42
N PHE A 912 9.69 -0.48 52.47
CA PHE A 912 10.10 -1.20 51.28
C PHE A 912 8.90 -1.82 50.55
N PHE A 913 7.98 -2.46 51.27
CA PHE A 913 6.73 -2.97 50.69
C PHE A 913 5.93 -1.85 50.03
N LEU A 914 5.79 -0.69 50.68
CA LEU A 914 5.11 0.45 50.07
C LEU A 914 5.81 0.91 48.79
N ASP A 915 7.13 0.90 48.76
CA ASP A 915 7.89 1.26 47.57
C ASP A 915 7.60 0.27 46.43
N ILE A 916 7.71 -1.05 46.66
CA ILE A 916 7.39 -2.06 45.62
C ILE A 916 5.89 -2.13 45.28
N PHE A 917 5.01 -1.80 46.22
CA PHE A 917 3.55 -1.82 46.03
C PHE A 917 3.05 -0.64 45.20
N VAL A 918 3.52 0.57 45.52
CA VAL A 918 3.22 1.78 44.74
C VAL A 918 3.80 1.65 43.34
N ALA A 919 4.90 0.93 43.22
CA ALA A 919 5.58 0.73 41.97
C ALA A 919 4.91 -0.29 41.03
N GLY A 920 4.04 -1.17 41.54
CA GLY A 920 3.27 -2.11 40.72
C GLY A 920 4.07 -3.34 40.30
N CYS A 921 3.47 -4.15 39.41
CA CYS A 921 4.11 -5.34 38.87
C CYS A 921 4.82 -5.01 37.55
N PRO A 922 6.03 -5.55 37.30
CA PRO A 922 6.75 -5.37 36.04
C PRO A 922 6.03 -6.02 34.86
#